data_AF-A0A323U9G5-F1
#
_entry.id   AF-A0A323U9G5-F1
#
_cell.length_a   1.000
_cell.length_b   1.000
_cell.length_c   1.000
_cell.angle_alpha   90.00
_cell.angle_beta   90.00
_cell.angle_gamma   90.00
#
_symmetry.space_group_name_H-M   'P 1'
#
loop_
_entity.id
_entity.type
_entity.pdbx_description
1 polymer ?
#
loop_
_entity_poly.entity_id
_entity_poly.type
_entity_poly.pdbx_seq_one_letter_code
_entity_poly.pdbx_strand_id
1 'polypeptide(L)'
;MSNTSPPKISIVTPSLNQGRFLQDCIDSIRAQQWPNLEHFIIDGGSTDDTMEIIRRNADHLTGYVSESDKGAADAINKGLARCTGDIVAWLNADDFYLPGAFEQIAAAYHNEPDASFWFGNGIRVDELGTEKSAFSNAKPVYSHRALVEGLDYILQPSTFMNHAVLKAAGGLDANLRWSFDWDLWIRLAKLAAPYAIDAKLAATREWGDTLTANGGFRRAEELRRVAEQHSGSPMTPGALCYWIDNMSSFMRSQSDAFGPATKHALQHLWYLVQKDMQDIGVDVAGNPLPLSQPLKKIRLPVFQGISSRDYLIIAVDLHPIVAGVSGGIVPWIEGVLRELVRLYPDDRIVMFHRPGRPPILVDGPNVELVPLDEHPTAFYAELTRHCEAARFDVMIRSYPTEEHPDFPFAKQVIVIPDIQHEYFPEFFSKGVLAARRRAFAHALSRGGAIATMTEHSRRTVVENAWTSTDDVFLMPAALPEELKDAADASDLPTQAAAFSGFFFMPANLWAHKNHRRLLAAFRLALPNLPPNTGLVLTGNADGFGELVKDFADLPIAHLGFVPHKQISALFSRATALVYFSLFEGFGMPVLEAFQHGTPVLCSNTTALPEVGGDAVLSCDPTDVSAMAALMVRAAADPTLRSSLADKAAARLAAYNWAGPARELHAALERLARNEAEPRKWEPLVSIVMPTRNHGRFIRASIDSVLSQDYPNIEFLVMDGASTDDTVDILNSYGDRIRWISEPDKGQADAINKGIARLHGDIVAYLNSDDILLPGAVAAAVACFREHPECDMIYGNADYIDVDGRVIGAYATADYSLDRLMHDCCVCQPAAFWRRRIADRIGTFDASLQTAMDYDYWLRIATSGGIIRHTPRKLAQSRLHEDAKTLAMRGIIYQEIFDICGRHGGYVSLNYFFGLWSYRFYESWRGGERLRALAPHLYRFPAVLHFSSQALTLASNPVTLRYVARSLYEAIGRRSLFLSRMIRKAVITASAARRQFR
;
A
#
# COMPACT_ATOMS: atom_id res chain seq x y z
N MET A 1 3.62 -18.21 44.20
CA MET A 1 4.27 -16.91 43.97
C MET A 1 5.55 -17.21 43.20
N SER A 2 5.58 -16.93 41.90
CA SER A 2 6.75 -17.17 41.05
C SER A 2 7.88 -16.24 41.48
N ASN A 3 9.09 -16.80 41.52
CA ASN A 3 10.30 -16.19 42.05
C ASN A 3 10.97 -15.28 40.99
N THR A 4 10.23 -14.32 40.43
CA THR A 4 10.73 -13.39 39.40
C THR A 4 11.19 -12.09 40.07
N SER A 5 12.46 -11.71 39.85
CA SER A 5 13.00 -10.44 40.33
C SER A 5 12.19 -9.26 39.75
N PRO A 6 11.92 -8.20 40.54
CA PRO A 6 11.15 -7.04 40.07
C PRO A 6 11.91 -6.30 38.96
N PRO A 7 11.24 -5.90 37.87
CA PRO A 7 11.89 -5.17 36.77
C PRO A 7 12.44 -3.85 37.25
N LYS A 8 13.54 -3.41 36.61
CA LYS A 8 14.11 -2.10 36.86
C LYS A 8 13.31 -1.04 36.10
N ILE A 9 12.83 -0.02 36.80
CA ILE A 9 12.07 1.10 36.22
C ILE A 9 12.94 2.34 36.25
N SER A 10 13.14 3.00 35.11
CA SER A 10 13.80 4.31 35.04
C SER A 10 12.82 5.41 34.67
N ILE A 11 12.78 6.47 35.47
CA ILE A 11 11.95 7.65 35.26
C ILE A 11 12.84 8.85 34.94
N VAL A 12 12.47 9.60 33.91
CA VAL A 12 13.08 10.87 33.53
C VAL A 12 12.10 12.01 33.83
N THR A 13 12.54 13.05 34.52
CA THR A 13 11.73 14.26 34.73
C THR A 13 12.40 15.44 34.05
N PRO A 14 11.89 15.92 32.89
CA PRO A 14 12.31 17.19 32.32
C PRO A 14 11.80 18.35 33.17
N SER A 15 12.63 19.36 33.40
CA SER A 15 12.26 20.54 34.20
C SER A 15 12.84 21.82 33.59
N LEU A 16 12.03 22.87 33.48
CA LEU A 16 12.49 24.22 33.15
C LEU A 16 11.56 25.25 33.79
N ASN A 17 12.05 25.92 34.83
CA ASN A 17 11.30 26.83 35.69
C ASN A 17 10.02 26.18 36.25
N GLN A 18 10.15 24.97 36.82
CA GLN A 18 9.01 24.19 37.35
C GLN A 18 9.10 24.00 38.87
N GLY A 19 9.81 24.87 39.60
CA GLY A 19 10.05 24.70 41.03
C GLY A 19 8.74 24.57 41.83
N ARG A 20 7.71 25.30 41.39
CA ARG A 20 6.36 25.24 41.96
C ARG A 20 5.72 23.84 42.01
N PHE A 21 6.02 22.96 41.07
CA PHE A 21 5.38 21.64 40.95
C PHE A 21 6.35 20.46 41.15
N LEU A 22 7.65 20.70 40.96
CA LEU A 22 8.65 19.64 40.94
C LEU A 22 8.66 18.79 42.23
N GLN A 23 8.38 19.39 43.39
CA GLN A 23 8.34 18.65 44.64
C GLN A 23 7.22 17.60 44.66
N ASP A 24 6.01 17.95 44.21
CA ASP A 24 4.88 17.01 44.11
C ASP A 24 5.21 15.85 43.16
N CYS A 25 5.85 16.16 42.03
CA CYS A 25 6.30 15.17 41.05
C CYS A 25 7.27 14.16 41.67
N ILE A 26 8.34 14.65 42.33
CA ILE A 26 9.32 13.81 43.03
C ILE A 26 8.66 12.96 44.11
N ASP A 27 7.80 13.56 44.93
CA ASP A 27 7.14 12.86 46.03
C ASP A 27 6.21 11.75 45.53
N SER A 28 5.53 11.95 44.38
CA SER A 28 4.67 10.93 43.77
C SER A 28 5.44 9.70 43.26
N ILE A 29 6.66 9.90 42.74
CA ILE A 29 7.55 8.83 42.30
C ILE A 29 8.06 8.06 43.53
N ARG A 30 8.46 8.78 44.58
CA ARG A 30 8.93 8.19 45.84
C ARG A 30 7.84 7.39 46.56
N ALA A 31 6.60 7.88 46.51
CA ALA A 31 5.45 7.22 47.11
C ALA A 31 5.15 5.84 46.51
N GLN A 32 5.69 5.51 45.33
CA GLN A 32 5.56 4.17 44.73
C GLN A 32 6.37 3.09 45.47
N GLN A 33 7.37 3.48 46.28
CA GLN A 33 8.21 2.57 47.07
C GLN A 33 8.81 1.38 46.27
N TRP A 34 9.15 1.60 45.00
CA TRP A 34 9.64 0.54 44.12
C TRP A 34 11.12 0.22 44.37
N PRO A 35 11.50 -1.05 44.59
CA PRO A 35 12.83 -1.42 45.08
C PRO A 35 13.96 -1.25 44.05
N ASN A 36 13.65 -1.21 42.75
CA ASN A 36 14.63 -1.14 41.66
C ASN A 36 14.32 0.05 40.74
N LEU A 37 14.42 1.25 41.29
CA LEU A 37 14.07 2.52 40.64
C LEU A 37 15.31 3.33 40.27
N GLU A 38 15.33 3.86 39.04
CA GLU A 38 16.18 4.99 38.67
C GLU A 38 15.33 6.24 38.47
N HIS A 39 15.75 7.38 39.00
CA HIS A 39 15.10 8.66 38.75
C HIS A 39 16.14 9.71 38.35
N PHE A 40 16.03 10.19 37.12
CA PHE A 40 16.87 11.25 36.56
C PHE A 40 16.07 12.53 36.38
N ILE A 41 16.62 13.67 36.82
CA ILE A 41 16.04 14.99 36.53
C ILE A 41 16.93 15.72 35.53
N ILE A 42 16.35 16.17 34.41
CA ILE A 42 17.05 16.93 33.38
C ILE A 42 16.48 18.35 33.37
N ASP A 43 17.24 19.26 33.95
CA ASP A 43 16.91 20.67 34.05
C ASP A 43 17.47 21.46 32.85
N GLY A 44 16.61 22.26 32.22
CA GLY A 44 16.91 23.06 31.03
C GLY A 44 17.68 24.36 31.30
N GLY A 45 18.26 24.52 32.48
CA GLY A 45 18.88 25.76 32.95
C GLY A 45 17.88 26.68 33.65
N SER A 46 17.14 26.14 34.63
CA SER A 46 16.13 26.90 35.37
C SER A 46 16.72 28.08 36.14
N THR A 47 15.90 29.13 36.26
CA THR A 47 16.20 30.41 36.93
C THR A 47 15.36 30.66 38.17
N ASP A 48 14.36 29.81 38.44
CA ASP A 48 13.56 29.79 39.66
C ASP A 48 14.19 28.88 40.75
N ASP A 49 13.39 28.48 41.75
CA ASP A 49 13.81 27.61 42.85
C ASP A 49 13.93 26.11 42.49
N THR A 50 13.74 25.74 41.21
CA THR A 50 13.90 24.36 40.71
C THR A 50 15.20 23.70 41.18
N MET A 51 16.32 24.41 41.05
CA MET A 51 17.64 23.86 41.41
C MET A 51 17.83 23.70 42.93
N GLU A 52 17.13 24.48 43.75
CA GLU A 52 17.12 24.28 45.20
C GLU A 52 16.37 22.99 45.57
N ILE A 53 15.21 22.77 44.94
CA ILE A 53 14.39 21.58 45.13
C ILE A 53 15.13 20.31 44.68
N ILE A 54 15.82 20.35 43.53
CA ILE A 54 16.65 19.23 43.05
C ILE A 54 17.75 18.90 44.07
N ARG A 55 18.48 19.90 44.57
CA ARG A 55 19.55 19.69 45.56
C ARG A 55 19.01 19.11 46.87
N ARG A 56 17.86 19.58 47.33
CA ARG A 56 17.21 19.08 48.56
C ARG A 56 16.80 17.61 48.44
N ASN A 57 16.49 17.14 47.24
CA ASN A 57 16.07 15.76 46.98
C ASN A 57 17.19 14.88 46.38
N ALA A 58 18.43 15.37 46.31
CA ALA A 58 19.53 14.69 45.60
C ALA A 58 19.77 13.24 46.08
N ASP A 59 19.63 12.98 47.38
CA ASP A 59 19.79 11.64 47.98
C ASP A 59 18.70 10.64 47.55
N HIS A 60 17.65 11.10 46.88
CA HIS A 60 16.54 10.30 46.36
C HIS A 60 16.57 10.17 44.83
N LEU A 61 17.54 10.79 44.16
CA LEU A 61 17.71 10.74 42.71
C LEU A 61 18.89 9.85 42.35
N THR A 62 18.81 9.21 41.19
CA THR A 62 19.95 8.52 40.59
C THR A 62 20.96 9.53 40.02
N GLY A 63 20.46 10.64 39.50
CA GLY A 63 21.29 11.76 39.06
C GLY A 63 20.46 12.92 38.52
N TYR A 64 21.09 14.09 38.38
CA TYR A 64 20.48 15.22 37.71
C TYR A 64 21.51 15.97 36.87
N VAL A 65 21.02 16.67 35.85
CA VAL A 65 21.81 17.55 34.98
C VAL A 65 21.08 18.88 34.86
N SER A 66 21.80 20.01 34.90
CA SER A 66 21.25 21.33 34.62
C SER A 66 22.08 21.99 33.53
N GLU A 67 21.51 22.09 32.34
CA GLU A 67 22.14 22.68 31.16
C GLU A 67 21.08 23.16 30.15
N SER A 68 21.44 24.07 29.26
CA SER A 68 20.51 24.52 28.21
C SER A 68 20.08 23.37 27.29
N ASP A 69 18.79 23.32 26.96
CA ASP A 69 18.19 22.39 26.01
C ASP A 69 17.54 23.11 24.82
N LYS A 70 17.14 22.33 23.80
CA LYS A 70 16.39 22.81 22.63
C LYS A 70 14.88 22.66 22.77
N GLY A 71 14.39 22.42 23.99
CA GLY A 71 13.00 22.10 24.31
C GLY A 71 12.86 20.77 25.05
N ALA A 72 11.63 20.48 25.50
CA ALA A 72 11.33 19.33 26.35
C ALA A 72 11.77 17.98 25.75
N ALA A 73 11.56 17.76 24.44
CA ALA A 73 11.99 16.54 23.77
C ALA A 73 13.51 16.30 23.84
N ASP A 74 14.33 17.36 23.76
CA ASP A 74 15.79 17.28 23.91
C ASP A 74 16.17 16.92 25.36
N ALA A 75 15.56 17.57 26.35
CA ALA A 75 15.77 17.24 27.76
C ALA A 75 15.39 15.79 28.10
N ILE A 76 14.22 15.33 27.61
CA ILE A 76 13.77 13.95 27.80
C ILE A 76 14.75 12.97 27.15
N ASN A 77 15.16 13.20 25.90
CA ASN A 77 16.12 12.34 25.20
C ASN A 77 17.47 12.23 25.95
N LYS A 78 17.97 13.35 26.50
CA LYS A 78 19.17 13.33 27.34
C LYS A 78 18.97 12.43 28.56
N GLY A 79 17.81 12.48 29.21
CA GLY A 79 17.48 11.61 30.33
C GLY A 79 17.37 10.15 29.93
N LEU A 80 16.62 9.86 28.85
CA LEU A 80 16.41 8.49 28.36
C LEU A 80 17.72 7.80 27.98
N ALA A 81 18.69 8.55 27.44
CA ALA A 81 20.03 8.04 27.12
C ALA A 81 20.84 7.59 28.36
N ARG A 82 20.44 7.99 29.57
CA ARG A 82 21.08 7.62 30.85
C ARG A 82 20.38 6.46 31.56
N CYS A 83 19.16 6.13 31.17
CA CYS A 83 18.39 5.05 31.77
C CYS A 83 19.06 3.69 31.53
N THR A 84 18.93 2.78 32.50
CA THR A 84 19.36 1.39 32.35
C THR A 84 18.28 0.37 32.72
N GLY A 85 17.08 0.84 33.09
CA GLY A 85 15.95 -0.01 33.43
C GLY A 85 15.41 -0.81 32.25
N ASP A 86 14.69 -1.88 32.57
CA ASP A 86 13.95 -2.68 31.58
C ASP A 86 12.76 -1.88 31.04
N ILE A 87 12.18 -1.07 31.93
CA ILE A 87 11.03 -0.19 31.67
C ILE A 87 11.50 1.25 31.84
N VAL A 88 11.19 2.11 30.89
CA VAL A 88 11.57 3.53 30.91
C VAL A 88 10.36 4.42 30.68
N ALA A 89 10.24 5.51 31.42
CA ALA A 89 9.20 6.51 31.23
C ALA A 89 9.74 7.91 31.48
N TRP A 90 8.99 8.92 31.03
CA TRP A 90 9.20 10.28 31.50
C TRP A 90 7.93 10.80 32.17
N LEU A 91 8.12 11.65 33.17
CA LEU A 91 7.04 12.34 33.88
C LEU A 91 7.38 13.82 33.91
N ASN A 92 6.53 14.67 33.32
CA ASN A 92 6.76 16.11 33.35
C ASN A 92 6.72 16.62 34.79
N ALA A 93 7.50 17.67 35.08
CA ALA A 93 7.64 18.17 36.44
C ALA A 93 6.33 18.70 37.07
N ASP A 94 5.30 18.99 36.26
CA ASP A 94 3.97 19.39 36.71
C ASP A 94 2.96 18.23 36.87
N ASP A 95 3.31 17.02 36.41
CA ASP A 95 2.49 15.81 36.52
C ASP A 95 2.91 14.93 37.71
N PHE A 96 2.05 13.98 38.13
CA PHE A 96 2.36 13.06 39.22
C PHE A 96 1.74 11.66 39.04
N TYR A 97 2.38 10.63 39.58
CA TYR A 97 1.85 9.25 39.57
C TYR A 97 0.78 9.04 40.65
N LEU A 98 -0.20 8.19 40.35
CA LEU A 98 -1.20 7.73 41.32
C LEU A 98 -0.65 6.54 42.15
N PRO A 99 -1.19 6.27 43.35
CA PRO A 99 -0.73 5.15 44.17
C PRO A 99 -0.83 3.80 43.45
N GLY A 100 0.24 3.00 43.50
CA GLY A 100 0.30 1.65 42.91
C GLY A 100 0.56 1.61 41.40
N ALA A 101 0.90 2.75 40.77
CA ALA A 101 1.19 2.80 39.35
C ALA A 101 2.32 1.83 38.95
N PHE A 102 3.41 1.78 39.72
CA PHE A 102 4.56 0.92 39.37
C PHE A 102 4.25 -0.57 39.56
N GLU A 103 3.39 -0.93 40.52
CA GLU A 103 2.93 -2.31 40.68
C GLU A 103 2.09 -2.77 39.47
N GLN A 104 1.20 -1.90 38.97
CA GLN A 104 0.40 -2.17 37.78
C GLN A 104 1.28 -2.31 36.53
N ILE A 105 2.28 -1.44 36.38
CA ILE A 105 3.25 -1.52 35.28
C ILE A 105 4.09 -2.80 35.35
N ALA A 106 4.60 -3.16 36.53
CA ALA A 106 5.39 -4.37 36.68
C ALA A 106 4.56 -5.65 36.41
N ALA A 107 3.30 -5.67 36.85
CA ALA A 107 2.38 -6.76 36.53
C ALA A 107 2.13 -6.84 35.00
N ALA A 108 1.95 -5.70 34.34
CA ALA A 108 1.76 -5.65 32.89
C ALA A 108 3.03 -6.09 32.13
N TYR A 109 4.21 -5.67 32.57
CA TYR A 109 5.51 -6.11 32.05
C TYR A 109 5.70 -7.62 32.18
N HIS A 110 5.34 -8.22 33.31
CA HIS A 110 5.46 -9.67 33.47
C HIS A 110 4.47 -10.47 32.63
N ASN A 111 3.28 -9.91 32.37
CA ASN A 111 2.29 -10.54 31.50
C ASN A 111 2.70 -10.44 30.04
N GLU A 112 3.17 -9.27 29.60
CA GLU A 112 3.56 -8.99 28.21
C GLU A 112 4.92 -8.27 28.18
N PRO A 113 6.04 -8.99 28.37
CA PRO A 113 7.38 -8.39 28.46
C PRO A 113 7.89 -7.84 27.13
N ASP A 114 7.35 -8.33 26.02
CA ASP A 114 7.74 -7.93 24.67
C ASP A 114 6.91 -6.75 24.13
N ALA A 115 5.97 -6.21 24.92
CA ALA A 115 5.17 -5.07 24.50
C ALA A 115 6.06 -3.86 24.20
N SER A 116 5.72 -3.07 23.16
CA SER A 116 6.49 -1.87 22.83
C SER A 116 6.39 -0.78 23.90
N PHE A 117 5.19 -0.62 24.46
CA PHE A 117 4.91 0.21 25.63
C PHE A 117 3.64 -0.28 26.34
N TRP A 118 3.55 0.04 27.63
CA TRP A 118 2.39 -0.17 28.47
C TRP A 118 1.74 1.17 28.80
N PHE A 119 0.44 1.30 28.56
CA PHE A 119 -0.27 2.55 28.83
C PHE A 119 -1.57 2.29 29.58
N GLY A 120 -1.87 3.17 30.52
CA GLY A 120 -3.14 3.19 31.25
C GLY A 120 -3.93 4.46 31.00
N ASN A 121 -4.93 4.68 31.85
CA ASN A 121 -5.70 5.92 31.89
C ASN A 121 -5.13 6.86 32.98
N GLY A 122 -5.78 8.00 33.21
CA GLY A 122 -5.41 8.93 34.27
C GLY A 122 -6.50 9.91 34.63
N ILE A 123 -6.14 10.90 35.43
CA ILE A 123 -7.01 12.01 35.82
C ILE A 123 -6.42 13.34 35.37
N ARG A 124 -7.27 14.33 35.15
CA ARG A 124 -6.91 15.72 34.94
C ARG A 124 -7.07 16.46 36.25
N VAL A 125 -6.06 17.21 36.65
CA VAL A 125 -6.07 18.00 37.89
C VAL A 125 -5.86 19.48 37.58
N ASP A 126 -6.33 20.35 38.48
CA ASP A 126 -6.05 21.78 38.41
C ASP A 126 -4.66 22.13 38.94
N GLU A 127 -4.33 23.42 38.93
CA GLU A 127 -3.03 23.93 39.40
C GLU A 127 -2.70 23.51 40.84
N LEU A 128 -3.70 23.31 41.71
CA LEU A 128 -3.52 22.90 43.11
C LEU A 128 -3.48 21.36 43.27
N GLY A 129 -3.66 20.60 42.19
CA GLY A 129 -3.69 19.15 42.22
C GLY A 129 -5.08 18.57 42.53
N THR A 130 -6.13 19.40 42.51
CA THR A 130 -7.51 18.96 42.73
C THR A 130 -8.04 18.29 41.46
N GLU A 131 -8.65 17.10 41.59
CA GLU A 131 -9.24 16.38 40.45
C GLU A 131 -10.35 17.18 39.78
N LYS A 132 -10.22 17.37 38.45
CA LYS A 132 -11.23 17.99 37.58
C LYS A 132 -12.10 16.93 36.90
N SER A 133 -11.46 15.93 36.31
CA SER A 133 -12.14 14.86 35.56
C SER A 133 -11.20 13.67 35.30
N ALA A 134 -11.75 12.54 34.85
CA ALA A 134 -10.94 11.51 34.19
C ALA A 134 -10.35 12.05 32.88
N PHE A 135 -9.21 11.50 32.42
CA PHE A 135 -8.67 11.80 31.10
C PHE A 135 -9.55 11.20 29.99
N SER A 136 -9.90 9.92 30.13
CA SER A 136 -10.90 9.23 29.31
C SER A 136 -11.86 8.45 30.21
N ASN A 137 -13.15 8.40 29.84
CA ASN A 137 -14.14 7.56 30.51
C ASN A 137 -14.20 6.13 29.92
N ALA A 138 -13.50 5.90 28.81
CA ALA A 138 -13.40 4.58 28.19
C ALA A 138 -12.31 3.73 28.86
N LYS A 139 -12.49 2.41 28.81
CA LYS A 139 -11.42 1.47 29.15
C LYS A 139 -10.28 1.64 28.13
N PRO A 140 -9.00 1.72 28.57
CA PRO A 140 -7.87 1.78 27.65
C PRO A 140 -7.86 0.56 26.73
N VAL A 141 -7.86 0.83 25.42
CA VAL A 141 -7.75 -0.19 24.36
C VAL A 141 -6.81 0.39 23.32
N TYR A 142 -5.88 -0.43 22.83
CA TYR A 142 -5.01 -0.04 21.74
C TYR A 142 -5.70 -0.24 20.39
N SER A 143 -5.59 0.76 19.53
CA SER A 143 -5.93 0.72 18.10
C SER A 143 -4.93 1.57 17.34
N HIS A 144 -4.12 0.93 16.49
CA HIS A 144 -3.16 1.62 15.63
C HIS A 144 -3.87 2.60 14.68
N ARG A 145 -4.99 2.17 14.08
CA ARG A 145 -5.76 3.02 13.18
C ARG A 145 -6.33 4.24 13.90
N ALA A 146 -6.84 4.09 15.11
CA ALA A 146 -7.31 5.23 15.91
C ALA A 146 -6.18 6.21 16.21
N LEU A 147 -4.98 5.68 16.49
CA LEU A 147 -3.81 6.49 16.80
C LEU A 147 -3.28 7.24 15.57
N VAL A 148 -3.41 6.69 14.35
CA VAL A 148 -2.87 7.28 13.12
C VAL A 148 -3.90 8.15 12.36
N GLU A 149 -5.14 7.68 12.18
CA GLU A 149 -6.19 8.39 11.45
C GLU A 149 -7.08 9.27 12.36
N GLY A 150 -7.10 8.97 13.66
CA GLY A 150 -7.82 9.74 14.68
C GLY A 150 -6.94 10.80 15.33
N LEU A 151 -7.02 10.88 16.66
CA LEU A 151 -6.25 11.80 17.49
C LEU A 151 -5.49 11.03 18.56
N ASP A 152 -4.43 11.64 19.08
CA ASP A 152 -3.70 11.06 20.21
C ASP A 152 -4.63 10.91 21.43
N TYR A 153 -4.93 9.67 21.76
CA TYR A 153 -5.76 9.27 22.90
C TYR A 153 -4.93 8.59 24.01
N ILE A 154 -3.62 8.48 23.83
CA ILE A 154 -2.73 7.85 24.80
C ILE A 154 -2.24 8.92 25.77
N LEU A 155 -2.52 8.74 27.06
CA LEU A 155 -2.09 9.70 28.07
C LEU A 155 -0.61 9.51 28.40
N GLN A 156 0.21 10.48 28.01
CA GLN A 156 1.67 10.47 28.20
C GLN A 156 2.11 10.10 29.63
N PRO A 157 1.71 10.79 30.72
CA PRO A 157 2.20 10.47 32.06
C PRO A 157 1.75 9.08 32.55
N SER A 158 0.76 8.46 31.91
CA SER A 158 0.33 7.08 32.19
C SER A 158 0.97 6.03 31.27
N THR A 159 2.05 6.37 30.57
CA THR A 159 2.69 5.50 29.56
C THR A 159 4.14 5.19 29.91
N PHE A 160 4.50 3.92 29.82
CA PHE A 160 5.82 3.37 30.14
C PHE A 160 6.31 2.53 28.97
N MET A 161 7.55 2.70 28.55
CA MET A 161 8.10 2.10 27.34
C MET A 161 9.03 0.94 27.66
N ASN A 162 9.06 -0.03 26.76
CA ASN A 162 10.09 -1.05 26.77
C ASN A 162 11.40 -0.44 26.28
N HIS A 163 12.44 -0.50 27.12
CA HIS A 163 13.70 0.16 26.82
C HIS A 163 14.41 -0.42 25.59
N ALA A 164 14.30 -1.73 25.35
CA ALA A 164 14.89 -2.38 24.18
C ALA A 164 14.22 -1.90 22.89
N VAL A 165 12.88 -1.80 22.91
CA VAL A 165 12.09 -1.32 21.76
C VAL A 165 12.34 0.17 21.51
N LEU A 166 12.44 0.99 22.56
CA LEU A 166 12.79 2.39 22.45
C LEU A 166 14.16 2.61 21.78
N LYS A 167 15.18 1.82 22.13
CA LYS A 167 16.49 1.90 21.47
C LYS A 167 16.41 1.58 19.98
N ALA A 168 15.55 0.65 19.59
CA ALA A 168 15.33 0.31 18.18
C ALA A 168 14.54 1.40 17.43
N ALA A 169 13.53 2.00 18.07
CA ALA A 169 12.69 3.06 17.46
C ALA A 169 13.39 4.42 17.34
N GLY A 170 14.42 4.65 18.16
CA GLY A 170 14.99 5.99 18.38
C GLY A 170 14.12 6.82 19.33
N GLY A 171 14.74 7.82 19.97
CA GLY A 171 14.07 8.72 20.92
C GLY A 171 13.02 9.64 20.31
N LEU A 172 12.68 10.70 21.03
CA LEU A 172 11.74 11.75 20.59
C LEU A 172 12.35 12.60 19.45
N ASP A 173 11.53 13.04 18.50
CA ASP A 173 11.98 14.04 17.50
C ASP A 173 12.04 15.43 18.13
N ALA A 174 13.26 15.96 18.31
CA ALA A 174 13.49 17.26 18.91
C ALA A 174 13.01 18.45 18.04
N ASN A 175 12.57 18.22 16.81
CA ASN A 175 11.96 19.25 15.95
C ASN A 175 10.46 19.43 16.20
N LEU A 176 9.82 18.48 16.90
CA LEU A 176 8.40 18.55 17.26
C LEU A 176 8.26 19.25 18.62
N ARG A 177 7.23 20.09 18.77
CA ARG A 177 7.00 20.88 19.99
C ARG A 177 5.84 20.39 20.84
N TRP A 178 4.79 19.85 20.24
CA TRP A 178 3.53 19.48 20.89
C TRP A 178 3.13 18.02 20.71
N SER A 179 3.68 17.32 19.73
CA SER A 179 3.27 15.96 19.37
C SER A 179 4.44 14.97 19.26
N PHE A 180 5.52 15.22 19.99
CA PHE A 180 6.69 14.34 20.02
C PHE A 180 6.38 12.98 20.68
N ASP A 181 5.45 12.97 21.64
CA ASP A 181 4.94 11.78 22.31
C ASP A 181 4.07 10.97 21.35
N TRP A 182 3.12 11.62 20.68
CA TRP A 182 2.25 10.98 19.69
C TRP A 182 3.05 10.30 18.57
N ASP A 183 4.05 11.01 18.01
CA ASP A 183 4.98 10.45 17.02
C ASP A 183 5.71 9.20 17.54
N LEU A 184 6.19 9.24 18.79
CA LEU A 184 6.90 8.13 19.40
C LEU A 184 5.99 6.91 19.63
N TRP A 185 4.74 7.10 20.08
CA TRP A 185 3.79 6.00 20.24
C TRP A 185 3.53 5.26 18.94
N ILE A 186 3.37 6.00 17.83
CA ILE A 186 3.18 5.40 16.50
C ILE A 186 4.43 4.63 16.07
N ARG A 187 5.63 5.16 16.29
CA ARG A 187 6.89 4.48 15.94
C ARG A 187 7.14 3.23 16.78
N LEU A 188 6.91 3.28 18.08
CA LEU A 188 7.07 2.13 18.98
C LEU A 188 6.09 1.01 18.63
N ALA A 189 4.83 1.35 18.33
CA ALA A 189 3.82 0.37 17.96
C ALA A 189 4.09 -0.34 16.61
N LYS A 190 4.91 0.25 15.73
CA LYS A 190 5.37 -0.41 14.49
C LYS A 190 6.39 -1.53 14.75
N LEU A 191 7.03 -1.55 15.93
CA LEU A 191 8.08 -2.52 16.26
C LEU A 191 7.57 -3.69 17.11
N ALA A 192 6.60 -3.43 18.00
CA ALA A 192 5.93 -4.46 18.79
C ALA A 192 4.55 -3.98 19.26
N ALA A 193 3.66 -4.92 19.58
CA ALA A 193 2.30 -4.61 20.03
C ALA A 193 2.31 -3.85 21.38
N PRO A 194 1.55 -2.75 21.52
CA PRO A 194 1.37 -2.10 22.81
C PRO A 194 0.42 -2.86 23.74
N TYR A 195 0.58 -2.67 25.05
CA TYR A 195 -0.28 -3.29 26.05
C TYR A 195 -1.07 -2.27 26.86
N ALA A 196 -2.39 -2.39 26.83
CA ALA A 196 -3.29 -1.49 27.56
C ALA A 196 -3.56 -2.01 28.99
N ILE A 197 -3.42 -1.11 29.98
CA ILE A 197 -3.66 -1.39 31.39
C ILE A 197 -4.98 -0.76 31.81
N ASP A 198 -5.88 -1.58 32.35
CA ASP A 198 -7.18 -1.13 32.87
C ASP A 198 -7.05 -0.49 34.27
N ALA A 199 -6.23 0.55 34.37
CA ALA A 199 -5.97 1.30 35.59
C ALA A 199 -5.71 2.77 35.29
N LYS A 200 -5.99 3.64 36.26
CA LYS A 200 -5.54 5.03 36.25
C LYS A 200 -4.14 5.08 36.87
N LEU A 201 -3.14 5.48 36.10
CA LEU A 201 -1.73 5.40 36.51
C LEU A 201 -1.13 6.75 36.91
N ALA A 202 -1.58 7.84 36.31
CA ALA A 202 -1.06 9.18 36.59
C ALA A 202 -2.14 10.26 36.54
N ALA A 203 -1.76 11.43 37.05
CA ALA A 203 -2.51 12.67 36.95
C ALA A 203 -1.75 13.65 36.05
N THR A 204 -2.46 14.28 35.11
CA THR A 204 -1.93 15.37 34.30
C THR A 204 -2.46 16.72 34.78
N ARG A 205 -1.58 17.71 34.93
CA ARG A 205 -1.93 19.03 35.48
C ARG A 205 -2.22 20.04 34.38
N GLU A 206 -3.40 20.66 34.42
CA GLU A 206 -3.85 21.67 33.45
C GLU A 206 -3.90 23.08 34.09
N TRP A 207 -3.04 23.99 33.65
CA TRP A 207 -2.92 25.37 34.14
C TRP A 207 -2.55 26.37 33.02
N GLY A 208 -2.43 27.66 33.34
CA GLY A 208 -2.36 28.75 32.35
C GLY A 208 -1.21 28.66 31.34
N ASP A 209 -0.06 28.11 31.73
CA ASP A 209 1.12 27.98 30.87
C ASP A 209 1.35 26.56 30.34
N THR A 210 0.40 25.64 30.53
CA THR A 210 0.49 24.27 29.98
C THR A 210 0.80 24.31 28.48
N LEU A 211 1.89 23.65 28.06
CA LEU A 211 2.43 23.73 26.70
C LEU A 211 1.40 23.41 25.62
N THR A 212 0.51 22.46 25.88
CA THR A 212 -0.54 22.00 24.97
C THR A 212 -1.73 22.98 24.87
N ALA A 213 -1.91 23.88 25.83
CA ALA A 213 -2.95 24.91 25.82
C ALA A 213 -2.59 26.15 24.98
N ASN A 214 -1.30 26.40 24.76
CA ASN A 214 -0.77 27.63 24.12
C ASN A 214 -0.46 27.48 22.61
N GLY A 215 -0.77 26.34 21.98
CA GLY A 215 -0.37 26.03 20.60
C GLY A 215 -1.29 26.50 19.47
N GLY A 216 -2.60 26.59 19.73
CA GLY A 216 -3.63 27.00 18.75
C GLY A 216 -3.47 26.36 17.35
N PHE A 217 -3.57 27.17 16.30
CA PHE A 217 -3.41 26.69 14.91
C PHE A 217 -1.99 26.20 14.57
N ARG A 218 -0.95 26.60 15.30
CA ARG A 218 0.41 26.07 15.07
C ARG A 218 0.50 24.61 15.51
N ARG A 219 -0.11 24.28 16.65
CA ARG A 219 -0.26 22.90 17.10
C ARG A 219 -1.16 22.11 16.16
N ALA A 220 -2.28 22.67 15.70
CA ALA A 220 -3.13 21.99 14.73
C ALA A 220 -2.38 21.62 13.44
N GLU A 221 -1.49 22.50 12.96
CA GLU A 221 -0.65 22.22 11.81
C GLU A 221 0.45 21.18 12.10
N GLU A 222 1.07 21.20 13.28
CA GLU A 222 2.03 20.15 13.68
C GLU A 222 1.36 18.79 13.76
N LEU A 223 0.18 18.70 14.39
CA LEU A 223 -0.62 17.47 14.48
C LEU A 223 -1.01 16.97 13.08
N ARG A 224 -1.41 17.88 12.18
CA ARG A 224 -1.71 17.52 10.78
C ARG A 224 -0.48 16.94 10.08
N ARG A 225 0.71 17.50 10.30
CA ARG A 225 1.97 17.01 9.70
C ARG A 225 2.38 15.64 10.24
N VAL A 226 2.27 15.44 11.56
CA VAL A 226 2.53 14.11 12.18
C VAL A 226 1.52 13.09 11.64
N ALA A 227 0.23 13.44 11.57
CA ALA A 227 -0.78 12.58 10.98
C ALA A 227 -0.51 12.29 9.50
N GLU A 228 -0.13 13.30 8.69
CA GLU A 228 0.24 13.13 7.28
C GLU A 228 1.46 12.22 7.12
N GLN A 229 2.49 12.41 7.95
CA GLN A 229 3.70 11.59 7.96
C GLN A 229 3.38 10.12 8.24
N HIS A 230 2.51 9.83 9.22
CA HIS A 230 2.25 8.43 9.60
C HIS A 230 1.10 7.76 8.84
N SER A 231 0.17 8.53 8.27
CA SER A 231 -0.98 8.01 7.51
C SER A 231 -0.80 8.08 5.99
N GLY A 232 0.10 8.93 5.49
CA GLY A 232 0.20 9.28 4.07
C GLY A 232 -0.96 10.15 3.55
N SER A 233 -1.95 10.47 4.39
CA SER A 233 -3.08 11.33 4.06
C SER A 233 -2.76 12.79 4.40
N PRO A 234 -2.93 13.75 3.45
CA PRO A 234 -2.71 15.17 3.72
C PRO A 234 -3.55 15.74 4.87
N MET A 235 -4.68 15.08 5.17
CA MET A 235 -5.59 15.44 6.25
C MET A 235 -6.36 14.20 6.72
N THR A 236 -6.08 13.71 7.93
CA THR A 236 -6.85 12.62 8.55
C THR A 236 -8.16 13.15 9.15
N PRO A 237 -9.17 12.28 9.37
CA PRO A 237 -10.39 12.67 10.09
C PRO A 237 -10.10 13.32 11.44
N GLY A 238 -9.14 12.81 12.20
CA GLY A 238 -8.79 13.37 13.50
C GLY A 238 -8.06 14.70 13.41
N ALA A 239 -7.09 14.85 12.51
CA ALA A 239 -6.42 16.14 12.28
C ALA A 239 -7.43 17.22 11.85
N LEU A 240 -8.36 16.87 10.97
CA LEU A 240 -9.45 17.75 10.55
C LEU A 240 -10.39 18.08 11.72
N CYS A 241 -10.73 17.08 12.54
CA CYS A 241 -11.55 17.26 13.73
C CYS A 241 -10.91 18.29 14.66
N TYR A 242 -9.64 18.11 15.02
CA TYR A 242 -8.91 19.04 15.89
C TYR A 242 -8.81 20.46 15.29
N TRP A 243 -8.61 20.56 13.97
CA TRP A 243 -8.57 21.85 13.29
C TRP A 243 -9.92 22.59 13.35
N ILE A 244 -11.04 21.88 13.13
CA ILE A 244 -12.39 22.46 13.20
C ILE A 244 -12.73 22.84 14.65
N ASP A 245 -12.25 22.10 15.65
CA ASP A 245 -12.46 22.46 17.06
C ASP A 245 -11.77 23.79 17.39
N ASN A 246 -10.51 23.94 16.98
CA ASN A 246 -9.77 25.19 17.12
C ASN A 246 -10.46 26.36 16.41
N MET A 247 -10.96 26.13 15.19
CA MET A 247 -11.73 27.13 14.44
C MET A 247 -13.03 27.49 15.18
N SER A 248 -13.71 26.50 15.76
CA SER A 248 -14.93 26.70 16.53
C SER A 248 -14.67 27.52 17.79
N SER A 249 -13.58 27.22 18.50
CA SER A 249 -13.15 27.99 19.67
C SER A 249 -12.76 29.43 19.32
N PHE A 250 -11.98 29.61 18.25
CA PHE A 250 -11.62 30.93 17.74
C PHE A 250 -12.85 31.76 17.38
N MET A 251 -13.81 31.19 16.65
CA MET A 251 -15.05 31.86 16.29
C MET A 251 -15.93 32.22 17.50
N ARG A 252 -15.93 31.38 18.56
CA ARG A 252 -16.62 31.70 19.82
C ARG A 252 -15.97 32.89 20.53
N SER A 253 -14.64 32.98 20.53
CA SER A 253 -13.89 34.10 21.14
C SER A 253 -14.05 35.44 20.41
N GLN A 254 -14.52 35.41 19.16
CA GLN A 254 -14.69 36.55 18.27
C GLN A 254 -16.13 36.58 17.72
N SER A 255 -17.13 36.41 18.60
CA SER A 255 -18.53 36.15 18.23
C SER A 255 -19.12 37.17 17.27
N ASP A 256 -18.65 38.41 17.32
CA ASP A 256 -19.20 39.54 16.58
C ASP A 256 -18.57 39.70 15.20
N ALA A 257 -17.43 39.05 14.95
CA ALA A 257 -16.73 39.06 13.67
C ALA A 257 -17.32 38.08 12.63
N PHE A 258 -18.20 37.17 13.05
CA PHE A 258 -18.73 36.09 12.20
C PHE A 258 -20.26 36.07 12.14
N GLY A 259 -20.80 36.16 10.94
CA GLY A 259 -22.24 36.09 10.70
C GLY A 259 -22.86 34.71 10.99
N PRO A 260 -24.19 34.62 11.19
CA PRO A 260 -24.89 33.38 11.54
C PRO A 260 -24.70 32.22 10.55
N ALA A 261 -24.57 32.53 9.25
CA ALA A 261 -24.38 31.51 8.21
C ALA A 261 -23.03 30.79 8.34
N THR A 262 -21.95 31.52 8.69
CA THR A 262 -20.62 30.94 8.90
C THR A 262 -20.59 30.03 10.12
N LYS A 263 -21.28 30.43 11.19
CA LYS A 263 -21.43 29.62 12.41
C LYS A 263 -22.18 28.31 12.13
N HIS A 264 -23.24 28.36 11.33
CA HIS A 264 -24.00 27.17 10.93
C HIS A 264 -23.19 26.21 10.04
N ALA A 265 -22.44 26.75 9.08
CA ALA A 265 -21.58 25.94 8.20
C ALA A 265 -20.50 25.19 9.00
N LEU A 266 -19.87 25.85 9.98
CA LEU A 266 -18.87 25.23 10.82
C LEU A 266 -19.48 24.12 11.71
N GLN A 267 -20.67 24.35 12.27
CA GLN A 267 -21.40 23.34 13.04
C GLN A 267 -21.76 22.10 12.20
N HIS A 268 -22.15 22.31 10.94
CA HIS A 268 -22.45 21.19 10.04
C HIS A 268 -21.17 20.44 9.62
N LEU A 269 -20.07 21.15 9.35
CA LEU A 269 -18.78 20.53 9.06
C LEU A 269 -18.26 19.72 10.25
N TRP A 270 -18.40 20.26 11.46
CA TRP A 270 -18.11 19.57 12.70
C TRP A 270 -18.88 18.25 12.77
N TYR A 271 -20.20 18.27 12.58
CA TYR A 271 -21.03 17.05 12.57
C TYR A 271 -20.57 16.00 11.54
N LEU A 272 -20.20 16.41 10.33
CA LEU A 272 -19.73 15.48 9.31
C LEU A 272 -18.42 14.80 9.70
N VAL A 273 -17.47 15.56 10.23
CA VAL A 273 -16.17 15.01 10.63
C VAL A 273 -16.30 14.12 11.86
N GLN A 274 -17.24 14.40 12.77
CA GLN A 274 -17.58 13.48 13.86
C GLN A 274 -18.11 12.14 13.31
N LYS A 275 -18.85 12.16 12.21
CA LYS A 275 -19.29 10.93 11.54
C LYS A 275 -18.12 10.20 10.89
N ASP A 276 -17.23 10.91 10.20
CA ASP A 276 -16.03 10.29 9.60
C ASP A 276 -15.15 9.63 10.68
N MET A 277 -15.02 10.25 11.86
CA MET A 277 -14.37 9.64 13.04
C MET A 277 -15.07 8.35 13.48
N GLN A 278 -16.41 8.34 13.53
CA GLN A 278 -17.18 7.14 13.87
C GLN A 278 -17.03 6.03 12.83
N ASP A 279 -16.99 6.37 11.54
CA ASP A 279 -16.84 5.42 10.43
C ASP A 279 -15.46 4.72 10.48
N ILE A 280 -14.44 5.35 11.06
CA ILE A 280 -13.13 4.73 11.34
C ILE A 280 -13.05 4.05 12.72
N GLY A 281 -14.17 3.99 13.46
CA GLY A 281 -14.27 3.34 14.76
C GLY A 281 -13.69 4.15 15.92
N VAL A 282 -13.73 5.48 15.83
CA VAL A 282 -13.09 6.40 16.79
C VAL A 282 -14.08 7.47 17.25
N ASP A 283 -14.00 7.86 18.53
CA ASP A 283 -14.77 9.00 19.04
C ASP A 283 -14.08 10.35 18.75
N VAL A 284 -14.74 11.46 19.10
CA VAL A 284 -14.23 12.81 18.81
C VAL A 284 -12.99 13.20 19.61
N ALA A 285 -12.68 12.44 20.67
CA ALA A 285 -11.49 12.60 21.48
C ALA A 285 -10.35 11.65 21.04
N GLY A 286 -10.55 10.86 19.97
CA GLY A 286 -9.56 9.91 19.46
C GLY A 286 -9.66 8.50 20.06
N ASN A 287 -10.56 8.25 21.03
CA ASN A 287 -10.64 6.94 21.67
C ASN A 287 -11.30 5.92 20.72
N PRO A 288 -10.81 4.65 20.70
CA PRO A 288 -11.47 3.58 19.97
C PRO A 288 -12.89 3.32 20.50
N LEU A 289 -13.87 3.19 19.59
CA LEU A 289 -15.24 2.83 19.92
C LEU A 289 -15.36 1.30 20.16
N PRO A 290 -16.18 0.85 21.13
CA PRO A 290 -16.44 -0.58 21.33
C PRO A 290 -17.02 -1.21 20.05
N LEU A 291 -16.48 -2.36 19.64
CA LEU A 291 -17.04 -3.15 18.54
C LEU A 291 -18.50 -3.49 18.83
N SER A 292 -19.37 -3.38 17.82
CA SER A 292 -20.77 -3.81 17.89
C SER A 292 -20.93 -5.34 18.02
N GLN A 293 -19.85 -6.12 17.91
CA GLN A 293 -19.81 -7.54 18.24
C GLN A 293 -18.50 -7.92 18.96
N PRO A 294 -18.55 -8.64 20.09
CA PRO A 294 -17.36 -9.21 20.70
C PRO A 294 -16.75 -10.27 19.77
N LEU A 295 -15.43 -10.20 19.58
CA LEU A 295 -14.67 -11.25 18.90
C LEU A 295 -15.01 -12.60 19.54
N LYS A 296 -15.47 -13.56 18.73
CA LYS A 296 -15.56 -14.95 19.20
C LYS A 296 -14.15 -15.37 19.61
N LYS A 297 -13.93 -15.59 20.91
CA LYS A 297 -12.72 -16.25 21.40
C LYS A 297 -12.57 -17.56 20.61
N ILE A 298 -11.52 -17.67 19.81
CA ILE A 298 -11.09 -18.94 19.24
C ILE A 298 -10.90 -19.87 20.44
N ARG A 299 -11.75 -20.89 20.56
CA ARG A 299 -11.59 -21.91 21.59
C ARG A 299 -10.44 -22.80 21.14
N LEU A 300 -9.27 -22.61 21.73
CA LEU A 300 -8.19 -23.58 21.63
C LEU A 300 -8.68 -24.89 22.28
N PRO A 301 -8.82 -26.01 21.55
CA PRO A 301 -8.90 -27.29 22.20
C PRO A 301 -7.53 -27.54 22.85
N VAL A 302 -7.51 -27.74 24.16
CA VAL A 302 -6.31 -28.25 24.84
C VAL A 302 -6.18 -29.71 24.43
N PHE A 303 -5.37 -30.00 23.41
CA PHE A 303 -4.90 -31.36 23.14
C PHE A 303 -3.92 -31.74 24.26
N GLN A 304 -4.44 -32.27 25.36
CA GLN A 304 -3.61 -32.81 26.43
C GLN A 304 -2.97 -34.11 25.93
N GLY A 305 -1.64 -34.14 25.80
CA GLY A 305 -0.88 -35.38 25.70
C GLY A 305 0.04 -35.56 24.49
N ILE A 306 0.19 -34.58 23.59
CA ILE A 306 1.14 -34.68 22.47
C ILE A 306 2.33 -33.76 22.75
N SER A 307 3.45 -34.37 23.10
CA SER A 307 4.76 -33.71 23.25
C SER A 307 5.52 -33.88 21.93
N SER A 308 5.93 -32.76 21.33
CA SER A 308 6.73 -32.53 20.10
C SER A 308 5.97 -32.12 18.81
N ARG A 309 6.61 -31.22 18.06
CA ARG A 309 6.20 -30.42 16.87
C ARG A 309 5.81 -31.24 15.60
N ASP A 310 4.93 -32.22 15.68
CA ASP A 310 4.62 -33.08 14.52
C ASP A 310 3.35 -32.70 13.72
N TYR A 311 2.75 -31.54 13.98
CA TYR A 311 1.58 -31.04 13.23
C TYR A 311 1.67 -29.53 13.00
N LEU A 312 1.04 -29.04 11.92
CA LEU A 312 1.00 -27.63 11.54
C LEU A 312 -0.30 -26.96 11.97
N ILE A 313 -0.22 -25.67 12.31
CA ILE A 313 -1.37 -24.78 12.43
C ILE A 313 -1.37 -23.84 11.21
N ILE A 314 -2.28 -24.11 10.27
CA ILE A 314 -2.33 -23.50 8.93
C ILE A 314 -3.47 -22.49 8.87
N ALA A 315 -3.16 -21.23 8.57
CA ALA A 315 -4.15 -20.23 8.20
C ALA A 315 -4.44 -20.28 6.69
N VAL A 316 -5.69 -20.12 6.29
CA VAL A 316 -6.09 -20.04 4.87
C VAL A 316 -6.87 -18.76 4.64
N ASP A 317 -6.35 -17.88 3.80
CA ASP A 317 -7.05 -16.68 3.37
C ASP A 317 -7.90 -16.97 2.13
N LEU A 318 -9.23 -16.96 2.32
CA LEU A 318 -10.22 -17.14 1.25
C LEU A 318 -10.90 -15.81 0.85
N HIS A 319 -10.45 -14.65 1.33
CA HIS A 319 -11.02 -13.36 0.94
C HIS A 319 -11.00 -13.10 -0.58
N PRO A 320 -9.93 -13.40 -1.33
CA PRO A 320 -9.87 -13.07 -2.77
C PRO A 320 -10.84 -13.87 -3.64
N ILE A 321 -11.25 -15.05 -3.19
CA ILE A 321 -12.04 -16.00 -3.97
C ILE A 321 -13.52 -15.94 -3.60
N VAL A 322 -14.37 -16.17 -4.60
CA VAL A 322 -15.83 -16.10 -4.48
C VAL A 322 -16.42 -17.27 -5.26
N ALA A 323 -17.09 -18.17 -4.54
CA ALA A 323 -17.84 -19.26 -5.16
C ALA A 323 -18.84 -18.73 -6.19
N GLY A 324 -18.85 -19.32 -7.39
CA GLY A 324 -19.71 -18.92 -8.50
C GLY A 324 -19.29 -17.66 -9.28
N VAL A 325 -18.27 -16.91 -8.82
CA VAL A 325 -17.81 -15.68 -9.50
C VAL A 325 -16.35 -15.79 -9.96
N SER A 326 -15.45 -16.32 -9.13
CA SER A 326 -14.01 -16.33 -9.41
C SER A 326 -13.56 -17.42 -10.41
N GLY A 327 -14.49 -18.10 -11.09
CA GLY A 327 -14.18 -19.09 -12.12
C GLY A 327 -13.42 -20.31 -11.59
N GLY A 328 -12.52 -20.86 -12.41
CA GLY A 328 -11.84 -22.14 -12.18
C GLY A 328 -10.87 -22.19 -10.98
N ILE A 329 -10.51 -21.05 -10.39
CA ILE A 329 -9.65 -21.02 -9.19
C ILE A 329 -10.36 -21.59 -7.96
N VAL A 330 -11.69 -21.45 -7.88
CA VAL A 330 -12.49 -21.94 -6.75
C VAL A 330 -12.45 -23.46 -6.65
N PRO A 331 -12.86 -24.23 -7.69
CA PRO A 331 -12.80 -25.69 -7.62
C PRO A 331 -11.36 -26.21 -7.49
N TRP A 332 -10.36 -25.47 -7.99
CA TRP A 332 -8.95 -25.81 -7.81
C TRP A 332 -8.54 -25.75 -6.34
N ILE A 333 -8.78 -24.62 -5.66
CA ILE A 333 -8.41 -24.45 -4.26
C ILE A 333 -9.23 -25.37 -3.36
N GLU A 334 -10.52 -25.50 -3.62
CA GLU A 334 -11.39 -26.41 -2.87
C GLU A 334 -10.93 -27.87 -2.97
N GLY A 335 -10.64 -28.36 -4.18
CA GLY A 335 -10.21 -29.74 -4.40
C GLY A 335 -8.88 -30.07 -3.71
N VAL A 336 -7.92 -29.15 -3.77
CA VAL A 336 -6.63 -29.31 -3.08
C VAL A 336 -6.79 -29.26 -1.56
N LEU A 337 -7.53 -28.29 -1.02
CA LEU A 337 -7.75 -28.18 0.43
C LEU A 337 -8.52 -29.38 0.99
N ARG A 338 -9.49 -29.91 0.25
CA ARG A 338 -10.23 -31.12 0.64
C ARG A 338 -9.31 -32.33 0.77
N GLU A 339 -8.40 -32.52 -0.19
CA GLU A 339 -7.41 -33.59 -0.09
C GLU A 339 -6.35 -33.33 0.98
N LEU A 340 -5.94 -32.07 1.19
CA LEU A 340 -5.02 -31.70 2.27
C LEU A 340 -5.61 -32.10 3.63
N VAL A 341 -6.86 -31.72 3.91
CA VAL A 341 -7.60 -32.09 5.12
C VAL A 341 -7.70 -33.61 5.29
N ARG A 342 -7.95 -34.33 4.21
CA ARG A 342 -8.08 -35.80 4.22
C ARG A 342 -6.74 -36.51 4.48
N LEU A 343 -5.65 -36.02 3.90
CA LEU A 343 -4.33 -36.64 3.96
C LEU A 343 -3.59 -36.32 5.27
N TYR A 344 -3.86 -35.15 5.87
CA TYR A 344 -3.19 -34.65 7.06
C TYR A 344 -4.21 -34.29 8.16
N PRO A 345 -4.85 -35.30 8.78
CA PRO A 345 -5.91 -35.09 9.78
C PRO A 345 -5.41 -34.51 11.10
N ASP A 346 -4.09 -34.58 11.36
CA ASP A 346 -3.46 -34.07 12.58
C ASP A 346 -3.18 -32.56 12.52
N ASP A 347 -3.06 -32.00 11.30
CA ASP A 347 -2.89 -30.57 11.10
C ASP A 347 -4.15 -29.81 11.42
N ARG A 348 -4.02 -28.62 12.01
CA ARG A 348 -5.16 -27.71 12.26
C ARG A 348 -5.25 -26.67 11.15
N ILE A 349 -6.40 -26.59 10.48
CA ILE A 349 -6.62 -25.68 9.36
C ILE A 349 -7.70 -24.66 9.73
N VAL A 350 -7.35 -23.37 9.74
CA VAL A 350 -8.29 -22.27 10.02
C VAL A 350 -8.51 -21.46 8.75
N MET A 351 -9.73 -21.49 8.23
CA MET A 351 -10.08 -20.83 6.98
C MET A 351 -10.87 -19.55 7.25
N PHE A 352 -10.30 -18.42 6.84
CA PHE A 352 -10.88 -17.10 7.01
C PHE A 352 -11.67 -16.70 5.76
N HIS A 353 -12.94 -16.36 5.93
CA HIS A 353 -13.84 -16.05 4.83
C HIS A 353 -14.74 -14.85 5.13
N ARG A 354 -15.42 -14.36 4.09
CA ARG A 354 -16.41 -13.28 4.23
C ARG A 354 -17.82 -13.85 4.55
N PRO A 355 -18.61 -13.21 5.43
CA PRO A 355 -19.92 -13.70 5.84
C PRO A 355 -21.02 -13.48 4.80
N GLY A 356 -20.88 -12.49 3.90
CA GLY A 356 -21.90 -12.13 2.91
C GLY A 356 -22.00 -13.01 1.66
N ARG A 357 -21.17 -14.07 1.55
CA ARG A 357 -21.12 -14.96 0.38
C ARG A 357 -20.93 -16.41 0.83
N PRO A 358 -21.50 -17.41 0.13
CA PRO A 358 -21.26 -18.81 0.47
C PRO A 358 -19.75 -19.08 0.44
N PRO A 359 -19.13 -19.52 1.55
CA PRO A 359 -17.70 -19.81 1.58
C PRO A 359 -17.39 -21.09 0.80
N ILE A 360 -16.11 -21.29 0.49
CA ILE A 360 -15.63 -22.62 0.14
C ILE A 360 -15.75 -23.47 1.42
N LEU A 361 -16.58 -24.51 1.37
CA LEU A 361 -16.82 -25.41 2.48
C LEU A 361 -15.95 -26.65 2.31
N VAL A 362 -14.95 -26.78 3.17
CA VAL A 362 -14.17 -28.00 3.30
C VAL A 362 -14.48 -28.59 4.67
N ASP A 363 -15.16 -29.73 4.67
CA ASP A 363 -15.55 -30.42 5.90
C ASP A 363 -14.37 -31.26 6.43
N GLY A 364 -14.10 -31.15 7.73
CA GLY A 364 -13.11 -31.97 8.42
C GLY A 364 -13.12 -31.70 9.93
N PRO A 365 -12.81 -32.70 10.77
CA PRO A 365 -12.76 -32.53 12.22
C PRO A 365 -11.64 -31.56 12.67
N ASN A 366 -10.67 -31.32 11.79
CA ASN A 366 -9.51 -30.46 11.98
C ASN A 366 -9.62 -29.09 11.25
N VAL A 367 -10.80 -28.78 10.70
CA VAL A 367 -11.08 -27.51 10.00
C VAL A 367 -11.91 -26.57 10.86
N GLU A 368 -11.51 -25.31 10.95
CA GLU A 368 -12.27 -24.22 11.57
C GLU A 368 -12.59 -23.14 10.53
N LEU A 369 -13.87 -22.81 10.35
CA LEU A 369 -14.31 -21.71 9.49
C LEU A 369 -14.54 -20.45 10.31
N VAL A 370 -13.83 -19.37 9.99
CA VAL A 370 -13.91 -18.09 10.70
C VAL A 370 -14.41 -16.99 9.76
N PRO A 371 -15.64 -16.48 9.94
CA PRO A 371 -16.10 -15.31 9.22
C PRO A 371 -15.47 -14.05 9.80
N LEU A 372 -14.94 -13.19 8.94
CA LEU A 372 -14.41 -11.85 9.27
C LEU A 372 -15.26 -10.75 8.63
N ASP A 373 -14.75 -9.53 8.52
CA ASP A 373 -15.43 -8.43 7.81
C ASP A 373 -15.57 -8.66 6.29
N GLU A 374 -16.54 -8.01 5.65
CA GLU A 374 -16.71 -8.08 4.18
C GLU A 374 -15.74 -7.15 3.43
N HIS A 375 -15.37 -6.01 4.03
CA HIS A 375 -14.48 -5.02 3.45
C HIS A 375 -13.01 -5.45 3.57
N PRO A 376 -12.19 -5.39 2.50
CA PRO A 376 -10.83 -5.91 2.50
C PRO A 376 -9.96 -5.33 3.62
N THR A 377 -9.94 -4.01 3.79
CA THR A 377 -9.14 -3.35 4.85
C THR A 377 -9.50 -3.86 6.26
N ALA A 378 -10.79 -4.00 6.55
CA ALA A 378 -11.24 -4.50 7.84
C ALA A 378 -10.93 -6.00 7.97
N PHE A 379 -11.22 -6.80 6.94
CA PHE A 379 -10.92 -8.23 6.87
C PHE A 379 -9.47 -8.52 7.23
N TYR A 380 -8.51 -7.83 6.58
CA TYR A 380 -7.10 -8.06 6.85
C TYR A 380 -6.64 -7.54 8.21
N ALA A 381 -7.25 -6.47 8.74
CA ALA A 381 -7.01 -6.03 10.11
C ALA A 381 -7.55 -7.04 11.14
N GLU A 382 -8.66 -7.73 10.87
CA GLU A 382 -9.13 -8.82 11.71
C GLU A 382 -8.23 -10.05 11.59
N LEU A 383 -7.81 -10.39 10.37
CA LEU A 383 -6.90 -11.50 10.12
C LEU A 383 -5.56 -11.30 10.82
N THR A 384 -4.99 -10.09 10.81
CA THR A 384 -3.81 -9.72 11.61
C THR A 384 -4.02 -10.04 13.08
N ARG A 385 -5.12 -9.55 13.68
CA ARG A 385 -5.43 -9.82 15.10
C ARG A 385 -5.57 -11.31 15.38
N HIS A 386 -6.10 -12.08 14.44
CA HIS A 386 -6.14 -13.53 14.54
C HIS A 386 -4.75 -14.16 14.47
N CYS A 387 -3.85 -13.64 13.63
CA CYS A 387 -2.46 -14.10 13.54
C CYS A 387 -1.65 -13.77 14.79
N GLU A 388 -1.92 -12.65 15.44
CA GLU A 388 -1.31 -12.27 16.71
C GLU A 388 -1.84 -13.12 17.87
N ALA A 389 -3.16 -13.36 17.91
CA ALA A 389 -3.80 -14.09 19.00
C ALA A 389 -3.64 -15.61 18.90
N ALA A 390 -3.58 -16.15 17.68
CA ALA A 390 -3.38 -17.56 17.42
C ALA A 390 -2.03 -17.77 16.74
N ARG A 391 -1.18 -18.58 17.35
CA ARG A 391 0.14 -18.93 16.80
C ARG A 391 -0.01 -19.84 15.58
N PHE A 392 -0.13 -19.26 14.38
CA PHE A 392 -0.06 -19.99 13.11
C PHE A 392 1.40 -20.25 12.72
N ASP A 393 1.67 -21.43 12.17
CA ASP A 393 3.00 -21.78 11.66
C ASP A 393 3.23 -21.21 10.26
N VAL A 394 2.18 -21.26 9.43
CA VAL A 394 2.20 -20.93 8.00
C VAL A 394 0.81 -20.47 7.53
N MET A 395 0.78 -19.81 6.36
CA MET A 395 -0.47 -19.33 5.74
C MET A 395 -0.54 -19.66 4.25
N ILE A 396 -1.72 -20.03 3.77
CA ILE A 396 -2.05 -20.17 2.36
C ILE A 396 -2.80 -18.90 1.91
N ARG A 397 -2.26 -18.19 0.93
CA ARG A 397 -2.90 -17.06 0.25
C ARG A 397 -3.53 -17.56 -1.04
N SER A 398 -4.86 -17.64 -1.09
CA SER A 398 -5.58 -18.21 -2.24
C SER A 398 -5.44 -17.41 -3.55
N TYR A 399 -5.04 -16.14 -3.47
CA TYR A 399 -4.68 -15.29 -4.60
C TYR A 399 -3.96 -14.01 -4.12
N PRO A 400 -3.10 -13.36 -4.93
CA PRO A 400 -2.47 -12.08 -4.56
C PRO A 400 -3.48 -10.91 -4.45
N THR A 401 -3.40 -10.14 -3.36
CA THR A 401 -4.16 -8.89 -3.16
C THR A 401 -3.22 -7.77 -2.71
N GLU A 402 -3.67 -6.50 -2.77
CA GLU A 402 -2.86 -5.37 -2.27
C GLU A 402 -2.84 -5.31 -0.75
N GLU A 403 -3.97 -5.64 -0.11
CA GLU A 403 -4.03 -5.70 1.34
C GLU A 403 -3.55 -7.06 1.85
N HIS A 404 -2.87 -7.04 3.00
CA HIS A 404 -2.20 -8.20 3.59
C HIS A 404 -2.37 -8.18 5.12
N PRO A 405 -2.43 -9.35 5.77
CA PRO A 405 -2.29 -9.43 7.22
C PRO A 405 -0.84 -9.17 7.63
N ASP A 406 -0.63 -8.77 8.89
CA ASP A 406 0.70 -8.75 9.49
C ASP A 406 1.10 -10.18 9.88
N PHE A 407 1.54 -10.92 8.87
CA PHE A 407 2.07 -12.27 8.99
C PHE A 407 3.30 -12.39 8.09
N PRO A 408 4.41 -12.99 8.54
CA PRO A 408 5.65 -13.03 7.76
C PRO A 408 5.43 -13.64 6.37
N PHE A 409 5.67 -12.86 5.31
CA PHE A 409 5.51 -13.33 3.92
C PHE A 409 6.34 -14.57 3.59
N ALA A 410 7.53 -14.70 4.19
CA ALA A 410 8.38 -15.88 4.07
C ALA A 410 7.73 -17.18 4.60
N LYS A 411 6.64 -17.08 5.37
CA LYS A 411 5.84 -18.20 5.87
C LYS A 411 4.53 -18.40 5.12
N GLN A 412 4.39 -17.75 3.96
CA GLN A 412 3.19 -17.81 3.15
C GLN A 412 3.44 -18.60 1.86
N VAL A 413 2.52 -19.51 1.54
CA VAL A 413 2.37 -20.07 0.20
C VAL A 413 1.38 -19.21 -0.56
N ILE A 414 1.81 -18.64 -1.70
CA ILE A 414 0.96 -17.78 -2.52
C ILE A 414 0.54 -18.52 -3.78
N VAL A 415 -0.78 -18.64 -3.97
CA VAL A 415 -1.35 -19.30 -5.13
C VAL A 415 -1.43 -18.30 -6.28
N ILE A 416 -0.75 -18.60 -7.39
CA ILE A 416 -0.77 -17.82 -8.61
C ILE A 416 -1.26 -18.71 -9.76
N PRO A 417 -2.53 -18.57 -10.21
CA PRO A 417 -3.04 -19.36 -11.34
C PRO A 417 -2.29 -19.00 -12.64
N ASP A 418 -2.06 -17.71 -12.86
CA ASP A 418 -1.36 -17.15 -14.01
C ASP A 418 -1.01 -15.66 -13.79
N ILE A 419 -0.30 -15.06 -14.76
CA ILE A 419 0.05 -13.63 -14.80
C ILE A 419 -0.55 -12.92 -16.02
N GLN A 420 -1.80 -13.23 -16.40
CA GLN A 420 -2.49 -12.70 -17.59
C GLN A 420 -2.36 -11.18 -17.78
N HIS A 421 -2.36 -10.43 -16.68
CA HIS A 421 -2.32 -8.97 -16.68
C HIS A 421 -1.02 -8.38 -17.25
N GLU A 422 0.07 -9.14 -17.31
CA GLU A 422 1.30 -8.71 -17.97
C GLU A 422 1.31 -8.99 -19.48
N TYR A 423 0.56 -10.00 -19.93
CA TYR A 423 0.47 -10.36 -21.36
C TYR A 423 -0.63 -9.60 -22.10
N PHE A 424 -1.76 -9.35 -21.42
CA PHE A 424 -2.92 -8.65 -21.96
C PHE A 424 -3.37 -7.51 -21.04
N PRO A 425 -2.52 -6.49 -20.81
CA PRO A 425 -2.85 -5.36 -19.94
C PRO A 425 -4.11 -4.60 -20.40
N GLU A 426 -4.43 -4.64 -21.70
CA GLU A 426 -5.62 -4.01 -22.29
C GLU A 426 -6.94 -4.65 -21.86
N PHE A 427 -6.91 -5.84 -21.27
CA PHE A 427 -8.10 -6.48 -20.69
C PHE A 427 -8.48 -5.89 -19.31
N PHE A 428 -7.64 -5.01 -18.76
CA PHE A 428 -7.82 -4.43 -17.43
C PHE A 428 -7.94 -2.91 -17.51
N SER A 429 -8.76 -2.32 -16.63
CA SER A 429 -8.71 -0.87 -16.43
C SER A 429 -7.37 -0.49 -15.80
N LYS A 430 -6.90 0.74 -16.04
CA LYS A 430 -5.61 1.22 -15.50
C LYS A 430 -5.50 1.02 -13.98
N GLY A 431 -6.56 1.31 -13.23
CA GLY A 431 -6.59 1.13 -11.77
C GLY A 431 -6.47 -0.33 -11.36
N VAL A 432 -7.21 -1.23 -12.01
CA VAL A 432 -7.15 -2.68 -11.73
C VAL A 432 -5.79 -3.27 -12.10
N LEU A 433 -5.20 -2.82 -13.21
CA LEU A 433 -3.87 -3.26 -13.63
C LEU A 433 -2.79 -2.82 -12.64
N ALA A 434 -2.81 -1.55 -12.22
CA ALA A 434 -1.87 -1.04 -11.24
C ALA A 434 -2.01 -1.76 -9.88
N ALA A 435 -3.24 -2.01 -9.46
CA ALA A 435 -3.56 -2.78 -8.24
C ALA A 435 -3.01 -4.21 -8.28
N ARG A 436 -3.29 -4.93 -9.38
CA ARG A 436 -2.78 -6.29 -9.60
C ARG A 436 -1.25 -6.31 -9.60
N ARG A 437 -0.61 -5.36 -10.26
CA ARG A 437 0.86 -5.26 -10.29
C ARG A 437 1.47 -5.09 -8.92
N ARG A 438 0.90 -4.25 -8.05
CA ARG A 438 1.36 -4.10 -6.66
C ARG A 438 1.15 -5.38 -5.84
N ALA A 439 -0.04 -5.98 -5.95
CA ALA A 439 -0.35 -7.26 -5.30
C ALA A 439 0.63 -8.37 -5.70
N PHE A 440 0.91 -8.51 -7.00
CA PHE A 440 1.85 -9.50 -7.52
C PHE A 440 3.30 -9.14 -7.19
N ALA A 441 3.68 -7.85 -7.17
CA ALA A 441 4.99 -7.43 -6.73
C ALA A 441 5.29 -7.93 -5.30
N HIS A 442 4.36 -7.73 -4.34
CA HIS A 442 4.49 -8.30 -3.00
C HIS A 442 4.58 -9.83 -3.02
N ALA A 443 3.70 -10.50 -3.77
CA ALA A 443 3.67 -11.95 -3.83
C ALA A 443 4.99 -12.56 -4.35
N LEU A 444 5.47 -12.07 -5.48
CA LEU A 444 6.66 -12.58 -6.16
C LEU A 444 7.95 -12.26 -5.38
N SER A 445 8.03 -11.07 -4.79
CA SER A 445 9.26 -10.59 -4.13
C SER A 445 9.37 -10.94 -2.65
N ARG A 446 8.29 -11.40 -2.00
CA ARG A 446 8.30 -11.68 -0.56
C ARG A 446 7.75 -13.06 -0.19
N GLY A 447 6.90 -13.68 -1.01
CA GLY A 447 6.27 -14.96 -0.72
C GLY A 447 7.29 -16.06 -0.45
N GLY A 448 7.06 -16.86 0.59
CA GLY A 448 7.94 -17.99 0.95
C GLY A 448 7.99 -19.04 -0.14
N ALA A 449 6.82 -19.45 -0.64
CA ALA A 449 6.70 -20.33 -1.79
C ALA A 449 5.52 -19.90 -2.68
N ILE A 450 5.55 -20.29 -3.96
CA ILE A 450 4.50 -19.96 -4.94
C ILE A 450 3.97 -21.25 -5.57
N ALA A 451 2.65 -21.42 -5.53
CA ALA A 451 1.96 -22.54 -6.16
C ALA A 451 1.35 -22.11 -7.50
N THR A 452 1.60 -22.87 -8.57
CA THR A 452 1.08 -22.60 -9.92
C THR A 452 0.41 -23.82 -10.53
N MET A 453 -0.55 -23.64 -11.44
CA MET A 453 -1.33 -24.75 -12.00
C MET A 453 -0.58 -25.58 -13.06
N THR A 454 0.38 -24.98 -13.75
CA THR A 454 1.02 -25.53 -14.96
C THR A 454 2.47 -25.09 -15.06
N GLU A 455 3.29 -25.84 -15.78
CA GLU A 455 4.68 -25.48 -16.07
C GLU A 455 4.76 -24.18 -16.87
N HIS A 456 3.78 -23.91 -17.74
CA HIS A 456 3.65 -22.60 -18.38
C HIS A 456 3.58 -21.48 -17.33
N SER A 457 2.61 -21.53 -16.41
CA SER A 457 2.49 -20.52 -15.35
C SER A 457 3.74 -20.47 -14.47
N ARG A 458 4.28 -21.62 -14.06
CA ARG A 458 5.49 -21.74 -13.25
C ARG A 458 6.67 -21.01 -13.89
N ARG A 459 6.95 -21.28 -15.16
CA ARG A 459 8.03 -20.63 -15.91
C ARG A 459 7.84 -19.12 -15.97
N THR A 460 6.62 -18.65 -16.27
CA THR A 460 6.36 -17.20 -16.36
C THR A 460 6.50 -16.49 -15.01
N VAL A 461 6.21 -17.18 -13.89
CA VAL A 461 6.47 -16.69 -12.55
C VAL A 461 7.98 -16.66 -12.29
N VAL A 462 8.70 -17.75 -12.54
CA VAL A 462 10.16 -17.83 -12.30
C VAL A 462 10.95 -16.79 -13.12
N GLU A 463 10.57 -16.56 -14.38
CA GLU A 463 11.21 -15.59 -15.28
C GLU A 463 10.82 -14.13 -14.96
N ASN A 464 9.85 -13.90 -14.08
CA ASN A 464 9.42 -12.56 -13.72
C ASN A 464 10.48 -11.85 -12.86
N ALA A 465 10.84 -10.61 -13.23
CA ALA A 465 11.86 -9.81 -12.55
C ALA A 465 11.53 -9.43 -11.08
N TRP A 466 10.30 -9.67 -10.61
CA TRP A 466 9.93 -9.52 -9.20
C TRP A 466 10.12 -10.80 -8.38
N THR A 467 10.26 -11.96 -9.03
CA THR A 467 10.34 -13.25 -8.33
C THR A 467 11.68 -13.39 -7.62
N SER A 468 11.59 -13.62 -6.31
CA SER A 468 12.76 -13.72 -5.42
C SER A 468 12.93 -15.10 -4.79
N THR A 469 11.83 -15.84 -4.64
CA THR A 469 11.84 -17.21 -4.12
C THR A 469 12.15 -18.20 -5.23
N ASP A 470 12.98 -19.19 -4.92
CA ASP A 470 13.26 -20.32 -5.81
C ASP A 470 12.24 -21.47 -5.58
N ASP A 471 11.40 -21.40 -4.54
CA ASP A 471 10.36 -22.40 -4.21
C ASP A 471 9.05 -22.11 -4.96
N VAL A 472 9.08 -22.32 -6.28
CA VAL A 472 7.91 -22.24 -7.17
C VAL A 472 7.55 -23.64 -7.66
N PHE A 473 6.43 -24.18 -7.19
CA PHE A 473 6.02 -25.56 -7.42
C PHE A 473 4.71 -25.70 -8.20
N LEU A 474 4.49 -26.90 -8.73
CA LEU A 474 3.28 -27.25 -9.47
C LEU A 474 2.22 -27.77 -8.51
N MET A 475 1.04 -27.19 -8.60
CA MET A 475 -0.19 -27.61 -7.95
C MET A 475 -1.28 -27.75 -9.02
N PRO A 476 -1.21 -28.73 -9.96
CA PRO A 476 -2.19 -28.87 -11.03
C PRO A 476 -3.62 -29.07 -10.51
N ALA A 477 -4.61 -28.58 -11.24
CA ALA A 477 -6.01 -28.90 -10.93
C ALA A 477 -6.38 -30.31 -11.40
N ALA A 478 -7.45 -30.86 -10.82
CA ALA A 478 -8.09 -32.07 -11.30
C ALA A 478 -9.60 -31.83 -11.46
N LEU A 479 -10.34 -32.85 -11.89
CA LEU A 479 -11.78 -32.73 -12.09
C LEU A 479 -12.54 -32.82 -10.74
N PRO A 480 -13.38 -31.82 -10.37
CA PRO A 480 -14.28 -31.89 -9.22
C PRO A 480 -15.23 -33.08 -9.30
N GLU A 481 -15.66 -33.60 -8.16
CA GLU A 481 -16.52 -34.79 -8.10
C GLU A 481 -17.90 -34.51 -8.72
N GLU A 482 -18.43 -33.30 -8.52
CA GLU A 482 -19.73 -32.86 -9.02
C GLU A 482 -19.79 -32.70 -10.54
N LEU A 483 -18.63 -32.77 -11.22
CA LEU A 483 -18.49 -32.72 -12.67
C LEU A 483 -18.20 -34.10 -13.30
N LYS A 484 -18.17 -35.18 -12.49
CA LYS A 484 -17.99 -36.56 -12.97
C LYS A 484 -19.31 -37.28 -13.24
N ASP A 485 -20.42 -36.72 -12.77
CA ASP A 485 -21.75 -37.33 -12.88
C ASP A 485 -22.13 -37.63 -14.33
N ALA A 486 -22.63 -38.85 -14.57
CA ALA A 486 -23.20 -39.20 -15.87
C ALA A 486 -24.55 -38.46 -16.06
N ALA A 487 -24.81 -38.03 -17.30
CA ALA A 487 -26.07 -37.38 -17.67
C ALA A 487 -26.97 -38.32 -18.48
N ASP A 488 -28.29 -38.16 -18.31
CA ASP A 488 -29.28 -38.84 -19.13
C ASP A 488 -29.57 -38.05 -20.41
N ALA A 489 -30.10 -38.71 -21.44
CA ALA A 489 -30.48 -38.05 -22.69
C ALA A 489 -31.52 -36.93 -22.50
N SER A 490 -32.35 -37.02 -21.45
CA SER A 490 -33.33 -35.99 -21.07
C SER A 490 -32.73 -34.73 -20.48
N ASP A 491 -31.46 -34.76 -20.04
CA ASP A 491 -30.78 -33.60 -19.46
C ASP A 491 -30.25 -32.64 -20.54
N LEU A 492 -30.26 -33.02 -21.82
CA LEU A 492 -29.81 -32.16 -22.90
C LEU A 492 -30.79 -30.98 -23.12
N PRO A 493 -30.33 -29.73 -23.03
CA PRO A 493 -31.20 -28.55 -23.22
C PRO A 493 -31.89 -28.56 -24.60
N THR A 494 -33.17 -28.18 -24.64
CA THR A 494 -34.00 -28.21 -25.85
C THR A 494 -33.39 -27.44 -27.02
N GLN A 495 -32.75 -26.30 -26.75
CA GLN A 495 -32.08 -25.49 -27.78
C GLN A 495 -30.87 -26.22 -28.38
N ALA A 496 -30.13 -27.00 -27.58
CA ALA A 496 -29.03 -27.82 -28.08
C ALA A 496 -29.54 -29.06 -28.81
N ALA A 497 -30.62 -29.67 -28.32
CA ALA A 497 -31.29 -30.82 -28.95
C ALA A 497 -31.90 -30.50 -30.33
N ALA A 498 -32.15 -29.23 -30.64
CA ALA A 498 -32.65 -28.78 -31.94
C ALA A 498 -31.62 -28.89 -33.08
N PHE A 499 -30.32 -29.01 -32.76
CA PHE A 499 -29.26 -29.17 -33.75
C PHE A 499 -29.02 -30.66 -34.07
N SER A 500 -28.64 -30.95 -35.31
CA SER A 500 -28.28 -32.33 -35.72
C SER A 500 -26.97 -32.79 -35.05
N GLY A 501 -26.06 -31.84 -34.82
CA GLY A 501 -24.88 -31.91 -33.98
C GLY A 501 -24.41 -30.50 -33.62
N PHE A 502 -23.54 -30.35 -32.64
CA PHE A 502 -23.06 -29.02 -32.24
C PHE A 502 -21.63 -29.04 -31.70
N PHE A 503 -20.94 -27.92 -31.85
CA PHE A 503 -19.72 -27.62 -31.10
C PHE A 503 -20.08 -26.93 -29.79
N PHE A 504 -19.31 -27.15 -28.73
CA PHE A 504 -19.61 -26.62 -27.41
C PHE A 504 -18.48 -25.76 -26.85
N MET A 505 -18.80 -24.65 -26.18
CA MET A 505 -17.85 -23.79 -25.47
C MET A 505 -18.44 -23.30 -24.13
N PRO A 506 -17.96 -23.80 -22.99
CA PRO A 506 -18.36 -23.31 -21.68
C PRO A 506 -17.43 -22.19 -21.19
N ALA A 507 -17.80 -20.94 -21.44
CA ALA A 507 -17.01 -19.78 -21.04
C ALA A 507 -17.85 -18.51 -20.86
N ASN A 508 -17.52 -17.72 -19.84
CA ASN A 508 -17.96 -16.33 -19.76
C ASN A 508 -17.37 -15.52 -20.92
N LEU A 509 -18.07 -14.47 -21.37
CA LEU A 509 -17.67 -13.59 -22.47
C LEU A 509 -16.46 -12.67 -22.18
N TRP A 510 -15.49 -13.15 -21.39
CA TRP A 510 -14.24 -12.45 -21.14
C TRP A 510 -13.40 -12.36 -22.41
N ALA A 511 -12.69 -11.24 -22.58
CA ALA A 511 -11.92 -10.93 -23.79
C ALA A 511 -10.92 -12.03 -24.17
N HIS A 512 -10.21 -12.60 -23.18
CA HIS A 512 -9.24 -13.67 -23.40
C HIS A 512 -9.85 -15.00 -23.87
N LYS A 513 -11.15 -15.23 -23.70
CA LYS A 513 -11.83 -16.45 -24.18
C LYS A 513 -12.09 -16.43 -25.70
N ASN A 514 -11.83 -15.31 -26.38
CA ASN A 514 -11.71 -15.21 -27.84
C ASN A 514 -12.99 -15.50 -28.67
N HIS A 515 -14.17 -15.31 -28.09
CA HIS A 515 -15.46 -15.63 -28.72
C HIS A 515 -15.61 -15.09 -30.14
N ARG A 516 -15.24 -13.83 -30.40
CA ARG A 516 -15.44 -13.19 -31.72
C ARG A 516 -14.69 -13.92 -32.85
N ARG A 517 -13.46 -14.38 -32.61
CA ARG A 517 -12.70 -15.15 -33.60
C ARG A 517 -13.26 -16.56 -33.77
N LEU A 518 -13.72 -17.18 -32.70
CA LEU A 518 -14.42 -18.46 -32.77
C LEU A 518 -15.69 -18.36 -33.62
N LEU A 519 -16.51 -17.31 -33.46
CA LEU A 519 -17.71 -17.12 -34.28
C LEU A 519 -17.36 -16.94 -35.77
N ALA A 520 -16.29 -16.21 -36.07
CA ALA A 520 -15.77 -16.09 -37.43
C ALA A 520 -15.30 -17.43 -38.00
N ALA A 521 -14.61 -18.26 -37.19
CA ALA A 521 -14.16 -19.58 -37.60
C ALA A 521 -15.35 -20.52 -37.86
N PHE A 522 -16.36 -20.47 -36.99
CA PHE A 522 -17.58 -21.25 -37.18
C PHE A 522 -18.32 -20.88 -38.46
N ARG A 523 -18.44 -19.57 -38.78
CA ARG A 523 -18.97 -19.10 -40.06
C ARG A 523 -18.23 -19.70 -41.25
N LEU A 524 -16.89 -19.72 -41.21
CA LEU A 524 -16.07 -20.29 -42.28
C LEU A 524 -16.21 -21.80 -42.40
N ALA A 525 -16.40 -22.51 -41.27
CA ALA A 525 -16.58 -23.96 -41.25
C ALA A 525 -17.97 -24.38 -41.76
N LEU A 526 -19.01 -23.59 -41.48
CA LEU A 526 -20.42 -23.94 -41.66
C LEU A 526 -20.79 -24.56 -43.03
N PRO A 527 -20.30 -24.05 -44.18
CA PRO A 527 -20.61 -24.65 -45.49
C PRO A 527 -20.11 -26.09 -45.68
N ASN A 528 -19.12 -26.51 -44.89
CA ASN A 528 -18.50 -27.83 -44.94
C ASN A 528 -18.91 -28.73 -43.77
N LEU A 529 -19.83 -28.28 -42.92
CA LEU A 529 -20.37 -29.05 -41.81
C LEU A 529 -21.70 -29.72 -42.20
N PRO A 530 -22.12 -30.79 -41.51
CA PRO A 530 -23.43 -31.38 -41.71
C PRO A 530 -24.57 -30.33 -41.59
N PRO A 531 -25.65 -30.44 -42.38
CA PRO A 531 -26.77 -29.51 -42.27
C PRO A 531 -27.33 -29.42 -40.85
N ASN A 532 -27.70 -28.21 -40.42
CA ASN A 532 -28.21 -27.92 -39.07
C ASN A 532 -27.19 -28.19 -37.92
N THR A 533 -25.89 -28.04 -38.19
CA THR A 533 -24.87 -28.03 -37.13
C THR A 533 -24.88 -26.70 -36.39
N GLY A 534 -24.90 -26.73 -35.05
CA GLY A 534 -24.94 -25.54 -34.19
C GLY A 534 -23.63 -25.26 -33.42
N LEU A 535 -23.56 -24.08 -32.80
CA LEU A 535 -22.56 -23.72 -31.79
C LEU A 535 -23.26 -23.36 -30.49
N VAL A 536 -23.00 -24.13 -29.43
CA VAL A 536 -23.62 -23.97 -28.11
C VAL A 536 -22.64 -23.33 -27.14
N LEU A 537 -23.07 -22.27 -26.47
CA LEU A 537 -22.30 -21.50 -25.49
C LEU A 537 -22.99 -21.52 -24.13
N THR A 538 -22.22 -21.59 -23.04
CA THR A 538 -22.71 -21.44 -21.66
C THR A 538 -21.82 -20.47 -20.87
N GLY A 539 -22.37 -19.84 -19.83
CA GLY A 539 -21.68 -18.83 -19.00
C GLY A 539 -22.55 -17.59 -18.77
N ASN A 540 -21.96 -16.50 -18.29
CA ASN A 540 -22.66 -15.22 -18.21
C ASN A 540 -22.97 -14.68 -19.63
N ALA A 541 -24.25 -14.46 -19.92
CA ALA A 541 -24.75 -13.97 -21.21
C ALA A 541 -24.65 -12.44 -21.38
N ASP A 542 -24.21 -11.70 -20.36
CA ASP A 542 -24.04 -10.25 -20.45
C ASP A 542 -23.08 -9.87 -21.59
N GLY A 543 -23.57 -9.06 -22.54
CA GLY A 543 -22.81 -8.68 -23.75
C GLY A 543 -22.96 -9.64 -24.93
N PHE A 544 -23.67 -10.77 -24.77
CA PHE A 544 -23.89 -11.73 -25.86
C PHE A 544 -24.61 -11.09 -27.06
N GLY A 545 -25.65 -10.30 -26.80
CA GLY A 545 -26.41 -9.63 -27.85
C GLY A 545 -25.56 -8.72 -28.74
N GLU A 546 -24.60 -7.99 -28.16
CA GLU A 546 -23.64 -7.16 -28.92
C GLU A 546 -22.65 -8.02 -29.70
N LEU A 547 -22.12 -9.07 -29.08
CA LEU A 547 -21.17 -9.99 -29.71
C LEU A 547 -21.75 -10.62 -30.98
N VAL A 548 -23.03 -11.00 -30.98
CA VAL A 548 -23.66 -11.72 -32.11
C VAL A 548 -24.31 -10.82 -33.16
N LYS A 549 -24.30 -9.49 -33.02
CA LYS A 549 -24.87 -8.59 -34.04
C LYS A 549 -24.30 -8.86 -35.43
N ASP A 550 -22.99 -9.04 -35.50
CA ASP A 550 -22.26 -9.35 -36.74
C ASP A 550 -22.40 -10.82 -37.17
N PHE A 551 -23.12 -11.65 -36.41
CA PHE A 551 -23.21 -13.12 -36.53
C PHE A 551 -24.63 -13.67 -36.38
N ALA A 552 -25.66 -12.82 -36.56
CA ALA A 552 -27.06 -13.19 -36.36
C ALA A 552 -27.57 -14.26 -37.36
N ASP A 553 -26.85 -14.47 -38.46
CA ASP A 553 -27.08 -15.51 -39.47
C ASP A 553 -26.64 -16.91 -39.01
N LEU A 554 -25.81 -17.02 -37.95
CA LEU A 554 -25.23 -18.29 -37.53
C LEU A 554 -26.16 -19.06 -36.57
N PRO A 555 -26.19 -20.40 -36.64
CA PRO A 555 -26.95 -21.25 -35.73
C PRO A 555 -26.27 -21.34 -34.35
N ILE A 556 -26.40 -20.29 -33.54
CA ILE A 556 -25.78 -20.18 -32.20
C ILE A 556 -26.85 -20.22 -31.11
N ALA A 557 -26.60 -20.99 -30.05
CA ALA A 557 -27.41 -20.99 -28.84
C ALA A 557 -26.54 -20.65 -27.62
N HIS A 558 -26.85 -19.55 -26.93
CA HIS A 558 -26.25 -19.23 -25.64
C HIS A 558 -27.24 -19.56 -24.52
N LEU A 559 -26.91 -20.56 -23.70
CA LEU A 559 -27.84 -21.14 -22.73
C LEU A 559 -27.77 -20.45 -21.35
N GLY A 560 -26.78 -19.58 -21.14
CA GLY A 560 -26.53 -18.98 -19.83
C GLY A 560 -25.79 -19.95 -18.91
N PHE A 561 -25.93 -19.77 -17.60
CA PHE A 561 -25.51 -20.77 -16.63
C PHE A 561 -26.54 -21.91 -16.57
N VAL A 562 -26.06 -23.14 -16.70
CA VAL A 562 -26.89 -24.35 -16.67
C VAL A 562 -26.40 -25.31 -15.57
N PRO A 563 -27.26 -26.17 -15.02
CA PRO A 563 -26.86 -27.17 -14.01
C PRO A 563 -25.78 -28.14 -14.51
N HIS A 564 -24.97 -28.70 -13.59
CA HIS A 564 -23.86 -29.62 -13.93
C HIS A 564 -24.30 -30.84 -14.75
N LYS A 565 -25.49 -31.39 -14.50
CA LYS A 565 -26.06 -32.48 -15.33
C LYS A 565 -26.27 -32.07 -16.79
N GLN A 566 -26.71 -30.83 -17.03
CA GLN A 566 -26.85 -30.31 -18.39
C GLN A 566 -25.49 -30.05 -19.04
N ILE A 567 -24.49 -29.57 -18.28
CA ILE A 567 -23.10 -29.46 -18.78
C ILE A 567 -22.58 -30.84 -19.21
N SER A 568 -22.79 -31.87 -18.39
CA SER A 568 -22.37 -33.25 -18.68
C SER A 568 -23.07 -33.81 -19.92
N ALA A 569 -24.37 -33.53 -20.09
CA ALA A 569 -25.12 -33.88 -21.31
C ALA A 569 -24.60 -33.14 -22.55
N LEU A 570 -24.27 -31.85 -22.42
CA LEU A 570 -23.72 -31.04 -23.49
C LEU A 570 -22.36 -31.56 -23.97
N PHE A 571 -21.45 -31.87 -23.06
CA PHE A 571 -20.17 -32.49 -23.41
C PHE A 571 -20.37 -33.84 -24.10
N SER A 572 -21.14 -34.74 -23.48
CA SER A 572 -21.37 -36.10 -24.00
C SER A 572 -21.97 -36.11 -25.41
N ARG A 573 -22.75 -35.08 -25.79
CA ARG A 573 -23.41 -34.99 -27.09
C ARG A 573 -22.68 -34.13 -28.13
N ALA A 574 -21.77 -33.27 -27.70
CA ALA A 574 -21.03 -32.35 -28.57
C ALA A 574 -20.15 -33.10 -29.57
N THR A 575 -20.04 -32.55 -30.79
CA THR A 575 -19.08 -33.02 -31.81
C THR A 575 -17.65 -32.84 -31.32
N ALA A 576 -17.38 -31.70 -30.69
CA ALA A 576 -16.14 -31.38 -29.99
C ALA A 576 -16.33 -30.16 -29.09
N LEU A 577 -15.50 -30.05 -28.04
CA LEU A 577 -15.24 -28.81 -27.34
C LEU A 577 -14.42 -27.89 -28.26
N VAL A 578 -14.81 -26.62 -28.37
CA VAL A 578 -14.05 -25.56 -29.07
C VAL A 578 -13.59 -24.52 -28.05
N TYR A 579 -12.29 -24.52 -27.75
CA TYR A 579 -11.71 -23.75 -26.64
C TYR A 579 -10.43 -23.01 -27.07
N PHE A 580 -10.59 -22.08 -28.01
CA PHE A 580 -9.50 -21.31 -28.61
C PHE A 580 -9.18 -20.01 -27.84
N SER A 581 -8.99 -20.10 -26.52
CA SER A 581 -8.61 -18.97 -25.66
C SER A 581 -7.26 -18.35 -26.05
N LEU A 582 -7.16 -17.02 -25.94
CA LEU A 582 -5.89 -16.30 -26.09
C LEU A 582 -4.93 -16.56 -24.93
N PHE A 583 -5.46 -16.85 -23.73
CA PHE A 583 -4.66 -17.08 -22.54
C PHE A 583 -5.41 -17.94 -21.50
N GLU A 584 -4.75 -18.97 -20.96
CA GLU A 584 -5.26 -19.83 -19.89
C GLU A 584 -4.15 -20.17 -18.89
N GLY A 585 -4.48 -20.17 -17.60
CA GLY A 585 -3.63 -20.74 -16.55
C GLY A 585 -3.71 -22.27 -16.46
N PHE A 586 -4.82 -22.87 -16.92
CA PHE A 586 -5.02 -24.33 -16.95
C PHE A 586 -5.99 -24.77 -18.04
N GLY A 587 -7.28 -24.41 -17.92
CA GLY A 587 -8.33 -24.81 -18.87
C GLY A 587 -9.18 -26.01 -18.41
N MET A 588 -9.86 -25.89 -17.26
CA MET A 588 -10.72 -26.94 -16.68
C MET A 588 -11.70 -27.63 -17.66
N PRO A 589 -12.36 -26.92 -18.60
CA PRO A 589 -13.23 -27.55 -19.59
C PRO A 589 -12.59 -28.66 -20.43
N VAL A 590 -11.25 -28.66 -20.57
CA VAL A 590 -10.53 -29.73 -21.27
C VAL A 590 -10.67 -31.06 -20.51
N LEU A 591 -10.57 -31.04 -19.17
CA LEU A 591 -10.75 -32.24 -18.35
C LEU A 591 -12.21 -32.69 -18.31
N GLU A 592 -13.16 -31.74 -18.29
CA GLU A 592 -14.59 -32.04 -18.39
C GLU A 592 -14.91 -32.74 -19.73
N ALA A 593 -14.37 -32.24 -20.84
CA ALA A 593 -14.49 -32.90 -22.14
C ALA A 593 -13.89 -34.31 -22.13
N PHE A 594 -12.72 -34.50 -21.53
CA PHE A 594 -12.08 -35.82 -21.44
C PHE A 594 -12.90 -36.83 -20.65
N GLN A 595 -13.55 -36.41 -19.56
CA GLN A 595 -14.43 -37.26 -18.74
C GLN A 595 -15.58 -37.85 -19.56
N HIS A 596 -16.07 -37.12 -20.57
CA HIS A 596 -17.18 -37.54 -21.42
C HIS A 596 -16.73 -38.09 -22.78
N GLY A 597 -15.42 -38.28 -23.00
CA GLY A 597 -14.87 -38.72 -24.28
C GLY A 597 -15.08 -37.72 -25.42
N THR A 598 -15.34 -36.45 -25.10
CA THR A 598 -15.57 -35.38 -26.08
C THR A 598 -14.23 -34.93 -26.66
N PRO A 599 -14.05 -34.95 -27.99
CA PRO A 599 -12.84 -34.41 -28.61
C PRO A 599 -12.65 -32.93 -28.29
N VAL A 600 -11.40 -32.48 -28.15
CA VAL A 600 -11.06 -31.10 -27.80
C VAL A 600 -10.30 -30.44 -28.94
N LEU A 601 -10.80 -29.28 -29.38
CA LEU A 601 -10.15 -28.37 -30.31
C LEU A 601 -9.77 -27.10 -29.53
N CYS A 602 -8.49 -26.81 -29.37
CA CYS A 602 -8.06 -25.74 -28.46
C CYS A 602 -6.86 -24.94 -28.98
N SER A 603 -6.44 -23.92 -28.24
CA SER A 603 -5.27 -23.13 -28.59
C SER A 603 -3.97 -23.90 -28.38
N ASN A 604 -2.97 -23.66 -29.23
CA ASN A 604 -1.62 -24.19 -29.09
C ASN A 604 -0.68 -23.30 -28.24
N THR A 605 -1.24 -22.40 -27.43
CA THR A 605 -0.51 -21.43 -26.60
C THR A 605 -0.86 -21.57 -25.13
N THR A 606 -0.01 -21.03 -24.26
CA THR A 606 -0.16 -21.05 -22.78
C THR A 606 -0.27 -22.46 -22.19
N ALA A 607 -1.18 -22.69 -21.25
CA ALA A 607 -1.35 -23.95 -20.52
C ALA A 607 -2.02 -25.07 -21.33
N LEU A 608 -2.80 -24.77 -22.37
CA LEU A 608 -3.64 -25.77 -23.04
C LEU A 608 -2.87 -26.91 -23.74
N PRO A 609 -1.70 -26.69 -24.39
CA PRO A 609 -0.87 -27.77 -24.91
C PRO A 609 -0.36 -28.71 -23.82
N GLU A 610 -0.03 -28.15 -22.67
CA GLU A 610 0.40 -28.92 -21.50
C GLU A 610 -0.77 -29.70 -20.93
N VAL A 611 -1.97 -29.14 -20.79
CA VAL A 611 -3.11 -29.87 -20.24
C VAL A 611 -3.59 -30.97 -21.19
N GLY A 612 -3.74 -30.62 -22.47
CA GLY A 612 -4.31 -31.50 -23.49
C GLY A 612 -3.37 -32.59 -24.02
N GLY A 613 -2.06 -32.33 -24.08
CA GLY A 613 -1.09 -33.28 -24.63
C GLY A 613 -1.43 -33.69 -26.07
N ASP A 614 -1.28 -34.98 -26.38
CA ASP A 614 -1.59 -35.57 -27.69
C ASP A 614 -3.07 -36.01 -27.84
N ALA A 615 -3.90 -35.72 -26.83
CA ALA A 615 -5.34 -35.99 -26.79
C ALA A 615 -6.19 -34.85 -27.37
N VAL A 616 -5.57 -33.77 -27.84
CA VAL A 616 -6.26 -32.59 -28.40
C VAL A 616 -5.78 -32.27 -29.81
N LEU A 617 -6.59 -31.55 -30.57
CA LEU A 617 -6.15 -30.85 -31.77
C LEU A 617 -6.00 -29.37 -31.44
N SER A 618 -4.87 -28.77 -31.79
CA SER A 618 -4.62 -27.38 -31.48
C SER A 618 -4.12 -26.55 -32.65
N CYS A 619 -4.39 -25.25 -32.60
CA CYS A 619 -3.89 -24.26 -33.56
C CYS A 619 -3.66 -22.91 -32.88
N ASP A 620 -3.06 -21.96 -33.61
CA ASP A 620 -2.91 -20.57 -33.16
C ASP A 620 -4.31 -19.96 -32.92
N PRO A 621 -4.59 -19.38 -31.74
CA PRO A 621 -5.89 -18.76 -31.44
C PRO A 621 -6.18 -17.47 -32.22
N THR A 622 -5.25 -17.00 -33.04
CA THR A 622 -5.44 -15.86 -33.94
C THR A 622 -5.74 -16.28 -35.38
N ASP A 623 -5.51 -17.55 -35.74
CA ASP A 623 -5.77 -18.11 -37.07
C ASP A 623 -7.18 -18.69 -37.19
N VAL A 624 -8.09 -17.85 -37.68
CA VAL A 624 -9.51 -18.19 -37.90
C VAL A 624 -9.69 -19.33 -38.90
N SER A 625 -8.82 -19.43 -39.92
CA SER A 625 -8.90 -20.48 -40.93
C SER A 625 -8.46 -21.83 -40.39
N ALA A 626 -7.40 -21.88 -39.58
CA ALA A 626 -6.96 -23.09 -38.91
C ALA A 626 -8.02 -23.62 -37.93
N MET A 627 -8.66 -22.74 -37.14
CA MET A 627 -9.79 -23.13 -36.28
C MET A 627 -10.92 -23.78 -37.08
N ALA A 628 -11.34 -23.13 -38.17
CA ALA A 628 -12.40 -23.65 -39.03
C ALA A 628 -12.05 -25.03 -39.62
N ALA A 629 -10.80 -25.21 -40.07
CA ALA A 629 -10.30 -26.47 -40.58
C ALA A 629 -10.34 -27.60 -39.53
N LEU A 630 -9.99 -27.29 -38.27
CA LEU A 630 -10.10 -28.26 -37.18
C LEU A 630 -11.55 -28.65 -36.90
N MET A 631 -12.49 -27.70 -36.93
CA MET A 631 -13.93 -27.99 -36.77
C MET A 631 -14.44 -28.91 -37.88
N VAL A 632 -14.12 -28.61 -39.14
CA VAL A 632 -14.51 -29.44 -40.29
C VAL A 632 -13.92 -30.85 -40.17
N ARG A 633 -12.63 -30.96 -39.84
CA ARG A 633 -11.96 -32.25 -39.66
C ARG A 633 -12.59 -33.08 -38.54
N ALA A 634 -12.86 -32.45 -37.40
CA ALA A 634 -13.49 -33.12 -36.26
C ALA A 634 -14.90 -33.60 -36.58
N ALA A 635 -15.68 -32.86 -37.38
CA ALA A 635 -17.01 -33.30 -37.79
C ALA A 635 -16.97 -34.45 -38.81
N ALA A 636 -16.01 -34.43 -39.75
CA ALA A 636 -15.93 -35.37 -40.86
C ALA A 636 -15.31 -36.75 -40.51
N ASP A 637 -14.48 -36.84 -39.46
CA ASP A 637 -13.68 -38.04 -39.16
C ASP A 637 -14.05 -38.67 -37.79
N PRO A 638 -14.96 -39.66 -37.76
CA PRO A 638 -15.31 -40.39 -36.53
C PRO A 638 -14.16 -41.19 -35.93
N THR A 639 -13.24 -41.70 -36.76
CA THR A 639 -12.08 -42.49 -36.29
C THR A 639 -11.11 -41.61 -35.52
N LEU A 640 -10.87 -40.39 -36.01
CA LEU A 640 -10.10 -39.38 -35.29
C LEU A 640 -10.74 -39.04 -33.94
N ARG A 641 -12.06 -38.82 -33.89
CA ARG A 641 -12.76 -38.54 -32.63
C ARG A 641 -12.61 -39.68 -31.62
N SER A 642 -12.78 -40.93 -32.07
CA SER A 642 -12.57 -42.10 -31.21
C SER A 642 -11.13 -42.16 -30.69
N SER A 643 -10.14 -41.94 -31.56
CA SER A 643 -8.73 -41.95 -31.15
C SER A 643 -8.40 -40.85 -30.14
N LEU A 644 -8.98 -39.65 -30.28
CA LEU A 644 -8.81 -38.56 -29.32
C LEU A 644 -9.47 -38.89 -27.97
N ALA A 645 -10.64 -39.53 -27.99
CA ALA A 645 -11.34 -39.98 -26.77
C ALA A 645 -10.54 -41.04 -25.99
N ASP A 646 -9.92 -42.00 -26.69
CA ASP A 646 -9.07 -43.02 -26.05
C ASP A 646 -7.86 -42.39 -25.35
N LYS A 647 -7.22 -41.41 -26.01
CA LYS A 647 -6.10 -40.66 -25.44
C LYS A 647 -6.53 -39.76 -24.28
N ALA A 648 -7.73 -39.17 -24.37
CA ALA A 648 -8.30 -38.32 -23.34
C ALA A 648 -8.47 -39.07 -22.01
N ALA A 649 -8.93 -40.33 -22.04
CA ALA A 649 -9.06 -41.15 -20.83
C ALA A 649 -7.70 -41.37 -20.14
N ALA A 650 -6.65 -41.70 -20.90
CA ALA A 650 -5.30 -41.84 -20.37
C ALA A 650 -4.74 -40.52 -19.82
N ARG A 651 -5.03 -39.39 -20.49
CA ARG A 651 -4.60 -38.06 -20.06
C ARG A 651 -5.29 -37.62 -18.78
N LEU A 652 -6.61 -37.83 -18.67
CA LEU A 652 -7.41 -37.46 -17.50
C LEU A 652 -6.94 -38.14 -16.22
N ALA A 653 -6.54 -39.43 -16.31
CA ALA A 653 -6.06 -40.20 -15.16
C ALA A 653 -4.79 -39.61 -14.50
N ALA A 654 -4.02 -38.78 -15.22
CA ALA A 654 -2.86 -38.10 -14.66
C ALA A 654 -3.23 -36.95 -13.71
N TYR A 655 -4.44 -36.39 -13.84
CA TYR A 655 -4.90 -35.25 -13.04
C TYR A 655 -5.69 -35.74 -11.82
N ASN A 656 -5.06 -35.61 -10.64
CA ASN A 656 -5.65 -35.96 -9.36
C ASN A 656 -5.33 -34.89 -8.31
N TRP A 657 -6.18 -34.79 -7.29
CA TRP A 657 -6.05 -33.79 -6.21
C TRP A 657 -4.97 -34.12 -5.18
N ALA A 658 -4.64 -35.41 -5.00
CA ALA A 658 -3.74 -35.88 -3.94
C ALA A 658 -2.28 -35.46 -4.15
N GLY A 659 -1.77 -35.50 -5.39
CA GLY A 659 -0.42 -35.01 -5.71
C GLY A 659 -0.22 -33.53 -5.35
N PRO A 660 -1.03 -32.62 -5.90
CA PRO A 660 -1.02 -31.20 -5.56
C PRO A 660 -1.13 -30.92 -4.04
N ALA A 661 -1.97 -31.66 -3.32
CA ALA A 661 -2.10 -31.51 -1.86
C ALA A 661 -0.83 -31.93 -1.11
N ARG A 662 -0.11 -32.96 -1.57
CA ARG A 662 1.18 -33.34 -0.99
C ARG A 662 2.27 -32.29 -1.25
N GLU A 663 2.33 -31.75 -2.45
CA GLU A 663 3.30 -30.69 -2.79
C GLU A 663 3.03 -29.41 -1.96
N LEU A 664 1.76 -29.03 -1.80
CA LEU A 664 1.37 -27.92 -0.94
C LEU A 664 1.79 -28.15 0.52
N HIS A 665 1.49 -29.32 1.08
CA HIS A 665 1.91 -29.65 2.45
C HIS A 665 3.44 -29.63 2.60
N ALA A 666 4.17 -30.23 1.66
CA ALA A 666 5.62 -30.25 1.70
C ALA A 666 6.23 -28.84 1.68
N ALA A 667 5.62 -27.91 0.93
CA ALA A 667 6.00 -26.50 0.96
C ALA A 667 5.72 -25.87 2.33
N LEU A 668 4.51 -26.06 2.88
CA LEU A 668 4.12 -25.56 4.20
C LEU A 668 5.08 -26.06 5.30
N GLU A 669 5.48 -27.32 5.28
CA GLU A 669 6.45 -27.89 6.21
C GLU A 669 7.84 -27.23 6.12
N ARG A 670 8.34 -27.00 4.90
CA ARG A 670 9.62 -26.29 4.68
C ARG A 670 9.58 -24.88 5.25
N LEU A 671 8.48 -24.16 5.01
CA LEU A 671 8.29 -22.79 5.52
C LEU A 671 8.17 -22.75 7.05
N ALA A 672 7.46 -23.71 7.65
CA ALA A 672 7.31 -23.81 9.10
C ALA A 672 8.65 -24.02 9.83
N ARG A 673 9.58 -24.76 9.20
CA ARG A 673 10.93 -25.01 9.73
C ARG A 673 11.93 -23.88 9.49
N ASN A 674 11.53 -22.80 8.80
CA ASN A 674 12.40 -21.68 8.39
C ASN A 674 13.65 -22.14 7.63
N GLU A 675 13.54 -23.16 6.77
CA GLU A 675 14.67 -23.73 6.03
C GLU A 675 15.17 -22.86 4.87
N ALA A 676 14.52 -21.73 4.59
CA ALA A 676 14.92 -20.78 3.56
C ALA A 676 15.87 -19.71 4.12
N GLU A 677 17.15 -19.76 3.73
CA GLU A 677 18.07 -18.64 3.99
C GLU A 677 17.76 -17.46 3.04
N PRO A 678 17.76 -16.21 3.53
CA PRO A 678 17.54 -15.04 2.69
C PRO A 678 18.67 -14.93 1.65
N ARG A 679 18.29 -14.82 0.38
CA ARG A 679 19.23 -14.72 -0.75
C ARG A 679 20.10 -13.47 -0.61
N LYS A 680 21.42 -13.64 -0.60
CA LYS A 680 22.37 -12.52 -0.56
C LYS A 680 22.43 -11.83 -1.93
N TRP A 681 21.63 -10.77 -2.11
CA TRP A 681 21.57 -10.01 -3.35
C TRP A 681 22.48 -8.78 -3.30
N GLU A 682 23.56 -8.75 -4.09
CA GLU A 682 24.53 -7.65 -4.20
C GLU A 682 24.44 -6.97 -5.58
N PRO A 683 23.41 -6.12 -5.80
CA PRO A 683 23.14 -5.55 -7.12
C PRO A 683 24.21 -4.61 -7.65
N LEU A 684 24.36 -4.57 -8.96
CA LEU A 684 25.08 -3.48 -9.63
C LEU A 684 24.21 -2.20 -9.62
N VAL A 685 24.79 -1.08 -9.22
CA VAL A 685 24.13 0.24 -9.22
C VAL A 685 24.67 1.08 -10.38
N SER A 686 23.79 1.44 -11.32
CA SER A 686 24.07 2.35 -12.42
C SER A 686 23.83 3.80 -12.00
N ILE A 687 24.86 4.66 -12.11
CA ILE A 687 24.71 6.11 -11.92
C ILE A 687 25.07 6.83 -13.22
N VAL A 688 24.12 7.62 -13.74
CA VAL A 688 24.35 8.51 -14.90
C VAL A 688 24.46 9.95 -14.42
N MET A 689 25.44 10.69 -14.92
CA MET A 689 25.56 12.13 -14.66
C MET A 689 25.47 12.92 -15.95
N PRO A 690 24.36 13.64 -16.22
CA PRO A 690 24.31 14.59 -17.31
C PRO A 690 25.10 15.86 -16.94
N THR A 691 25.85 16.40 -17.91
CA THR A 691 26.56 17.67 -17.72
C THR A 691 26.65 18.48 -19.01
N ARG A 692 26.64 19.80 -18.87
CA ARG A 692 26.93 20.74 -19.95
C ARG A 692 27.33 22.09 -19.35
N ASN A 693 28.57 22.52 -19.57
CA ASN A 693 29.14 23.76 -19.05
C ASN A 693 29.06 23.90 -17.52
N HIS A 694 29.45 22.85 -16.78
CA HIS A 694 29.33 22.76 -15.31
C HIS A 694 30.69 22.59 -14.62
N GLY A 695 31.78 23.10 -15.22
CA GLY A 695 33.14 22.91 -14.71
C GLY A 695 33.32 23.36 -13.26
N ARG A 696 32.59 24.40 -12.85
CA ARG A 696 32.59 24.92 -11.47
C ARG A 696 32.19 23.88 -10.41
N PHE A 697 31.23 22.99 -10.70
CA PHE A 697 30.62 22.11 -9.69
C PHE A 697 30.94 20.62 -9.90
N ILE A 698 31.17 20.20 -11.14
CA ILE A 698 31.23 18.78 -11.52
C ILE A 698 32.27 17.96 -10.76
N ARG A 699 33.39 18.57 -10.35
CA ARG A 699 34.42 17.91 -9.55
C ARG A 699 33.86 17.36 -8.23
N ALA A 700 33.12 18.18 -7.49
CA ALA A 700 32.54 17.77 -6.22
C ALA A 700 31.49 16.66 -6.40
N SER A 701 30.68 16.75 -7.46
CA SER A 701 29.69 15.73 -7.79
C SER A 701 30.32 14.38 -8.16
N ILE A 702 31.37 14.37 -8.99
CA ILE A 702 32.11 13.14 -9.33
C ILE A 702 32.76 12.54 -8.09
N ASP A 703 33.45 13.36 -7.28
CA ASP A 703 34.12 12.89 -6.07
C ASP A 703 33.11 12.30 -5.06
N SER A 704 31.87 12.81 -5.02
CA SER A 704 30.79 12.28 -4.18
C SER A 704 30.33 10.86 -4.59
N VAL A 705 30.41 10.53 -5.89
CA VAL A 705 30.12 9.18 -6.40
C VAL A 705 31.30 8.25 -6.14
N LEU A 706 32.53 8.70 -6.42
CA LEU A 706 33.74 7.89 -6.24
C LEU A 706 34.07 7.58 -4.77
N SER A 707 33.52 8.35 -3.83
CA SER A 707 33.72 8.14 -2.38
C SER A 707 32.67 7.24 -1.72
N GLN A 708 31.72 6.70 -2.49
CA GLN A 708 30.73 5.76 -1.96
C GLN A 708 31.40 4.46 -1.49
N ASP A 709 30.86 3.87 -0.43
CA ASP A 709 31.38 2.68 0.24
C ASP A 709 30.78 1.37 -0.30
N TYR A 710 29.92 1.45 -1.31
CA TYR A 710 29.31 0.29 -1.97
C TYR A 710 30.16 -0.20 -3.14
N PRO A 711 30.54 -1.49 -3.21
CA PRO A 711 31.56 -1.96 -4.15
C PRO A 711 31.06 -2.10 -5.60
N ASN A 712 29.76 -2.28 -5.83
CA ASN A 712 29.21 -2.61 -7.15
C ASN A 712 28.54 -1.39 -7.78
N ILE A 713 29.33 -0.39 -8.18
CA ILE A 713 28.86 0.83 -8.85
C ILE A 713 29.46 0.90 -10.25
N GLU A 714 28.61 1.17 -11.24
CA GLU A 714 29.04 1.67 -12.55
C GLU A 714 28.61 3.13 -12.72
N PHE A 715 29.53 3.96 -13.21
CA PHE A 715 29.33 5.40 -13.29
C PHE A 715 29.68 5.92 -14.68
N LEU A 716 28.76 6.65 -15.30
CA LEU A 716 28.93 7.25 -16.62
C LEU A 716 28.52 8.72 -16.63
N VAL A 717 29.45 9.59 -17.02
CA VAL A 717 29.17 11.00 -17.29
C VAL A 717 28.83 11.19 -18.77
N MET A 718 27.68 11.81 -19.04
CA MET A 718 27.22 12.18 -20.38
C MET A 718 27.35 13.70 -20.53
N ASP A 719 28.40 14.14 -21.22
CA ASP A 719 28.67 15.53 -21.50
C ASP A 719 28.00 15.99 -22.81
N GLY A 720 27.21 17.06 -22.73
CA GLY A 720 26.46 17.66 -23.83
C GLY A 720 27.29 18.54 -24.77
N ALA A 721 28.53 18.12 -25.07
CA ALA A 721 29.55 18.88 -25.79
C ALA A 721 29.87 20.23 -25.12
N SER A 722 30.38 20.18 -23.89
CA SER A 722 30.76 21.37 -23.13
C SER A 722 31.83 22.20 -23.83
N THR A 723 31.76 23.51 -23.62
CA THR A 723 32.69 24.52 -24.17
C THR A 723 33.49 25.26 -23.10
N ASP A 724 33.23 24.97 -21.82
CA ASP A 724 34.03 25.46 -20.68
C ASP A 724 35.10 24.41 -20.29
N ASP A 725 35.65 24.53 -19.09
CA ASP A 725 36.67 23.63 -18.54
C ASP A 725 36.14 22.25 -18.08
N THR A 726 34.85 21.95 -18.29
CA THR A 726 34.24 20.65 -17.92
C THR A 726 35.00 19.48 -18.51
N VAL A 727 35.34 19.53 -19.81
CA VAL A 727 36.04 18.43 -20.50
C VAL A 727 37.44 18.21 -19.94
N ASP A 728 38.16 19.28 -19.60
CA ASP A 728 39.48 19.19 -18.98
C ASP A 728 39.40 18.56 -17.58
N ILE A 729 38.36 18.90 -16.81
CA ILE A 729 38.10 18.27 -15.52
C ILE A 729 37.79 16.78 -15.69
N LEU A 730 36.95 16.39 -16.65
CA LEU A 730 36.64 14.98 -16.94
C LEU A 730 37.89 14.20 -17.33
N ASN A 731 38.74 14.77 -18.21
CA ASN A 731 40.03 14.20 -18.57
C ASN A 731 40.94 13.97 -17.35
N SER A 732 40.91 14.87 -16.36
CA SER A 732 41.74 14.76 -15.15
C SER A 732 41.46 13.51 -14.29
N TYR A 733 40.32 12.85 -14.47
CA TYR A 733 39.97 11.64 -13.73
C TYR A 733 40.58 10.35 -14.30
N GLY A 734 41.05 10.35 -15.55
CA GLY A 734 41.57 9.16 -16.23
C GLY A 734 40.59 8.00 -16.21
N ASP A 735 41.09 6.78 -15.99
CA ASP A 735 40.29 5.54 -16.00
C ASP A 735 39.38 5.38 -14.77
N ARG A 736 39.38 6.33 -13.82
CA ARG A 736 38.51 6.28 -12.63
C ARG A 736 37.04 6.51 -12.97
N ILE A 737 36.75 7.15 -14.10
CA ILE A 737 35.37 7.40 -14.56
C ILE A 737 35.26 7.06 -16.05
N ARG A 738 34.06 6.66 -16.47
CA ARG A 738 33.70 6.60 -17.88
C ARG A 738 32.94 7.88 -18.24
N TRP A 739 33.30 8.53 -19.34
CA TRP A 739 32.57 9.70 -19.83
C TRP A 739 32.52 9.72 -21.36
N ILE A 740 31.48 10.36 -21.90
CA ILE A 740 31.28 10.57 -23.34
C ILE A 740 30.85 12.01 -23.54
N SER A 741 31.51 12.72 -24.47
CA SER A 741 31.11 14.06 -24.90
C SER A 741 30.50 14.01 -26.30
N GLU A 742 29.21 14.28 -26.40
CA GLU A 742 28.46 14.35 -27.65
C GLU A 742 27.28 15.34 -27.53
N PRO A 743 26.86 16.02 -28.61
CA PRO A 743 25.70 16.90 -28.54
C PRO A 743 24.42 16.20 -28.04
N ASP A 744 23.65 16.88 -27.21
CA ASP A 744 22.35 16.44 -26.71
C ASP A 744 21.21 17.42 -27.03
N LYS A 745 19.97 16.95 -26.85
CA LYS A 745 18.75 17.77 -26.98
C LYS A 745 18.26 18.30 -25.62
N GLY A 746 19.13 18.30 -24.63
CA GLY A 746 18.82 18.57 -23.23
C GLY A 746 19.12 17.38 -22.32
N GLN A 747 19.01 17.64 -21.02
CA GLN A 747 19.37 16.73 -19.94
C GLN A 747 18.68 15.36 -20.02
N ALA A 748 17.40 15.29 -20.37
CA ALA A 748 16.68 14.04 -20.57
C ALA A 748 17.30 13.15 -21.65
N ASP A 749 17.76 13.74 -22.76
CA ASP A 749 18.45 13.00 -23.83
C ASP A 749 19.80 12.45 -23.34
N ALA A 750 20.58 13.25 -22.61
CA ALA A 750 21.83 12.81 -22.01
C ALA A 750 21.62 11.66 -21.00
N ILE A 751 20.63 11.76 -20.12
CA ILE A 751 20.29 10.69 -19.15
C ILE A 751 19.86 9.42 -19.89
N ASN A 752 18.97 9.53 -20.87
CA ASN A 752 18.48 8.37 -21.63
C ASN A 752 19.63 7.65 -22.37
N LYS A 753 20.52 8.41 -23.01
CA LYS A 753 21.74 7.90 -23.64
C LYS A 753 22.64 7.18 -22.63
N GLY A 754 22.79 7.73 -21.43
CA GLY A 754 23.57 7.11 -20.35
C GLY A 754 22.95 5.81 -19.85
N ILE A 755 21.66 5.80 -19.51
CA ILE A 755 20.95 4.62 -18.98
C ILE A 755 21.00 3.45 -19.98
N ALA A 756 20.89 3.73 -21.28
CA ALA A 756 20.99 2.73 -22.33
C ALA A 756 22.38 2.06 -22.44
N ARG A 757 23.42 2.64 -21.83
CA ARG A 757 24.82 2.15 -21.86
C ARG A 757 25.29 1.50 -20.55
N LEU A 758 24.40 1.45 -19.55
CA LEU A 758 24.63 0.89 -18.22
C LEU A 758 23.70 -0.32 -17.99
N HIS A 759 24.07 -1.23 -17.10
CA HIS A 759 23.48 -2.57 -16.96
C HIS A 759 23.01 -2.94 -15.53
N GLY A 760 23.14 -2.04 -14.57
CA GLY A 760 22.86 -2.26 -13.16
C GLY A 760 21.39 -2.50 -12.85
N ASP A 761 21.15 -3.33 -11.84
CA ASP A 761 19.81 -3.68 -11.36
C ASP A 761 19.10 -2.50 -10.67
N ILE A 762 19.88 -1.57 -10.13
CA ILE A 762 19.43 -0.31 -9.55
C ILE A 762 19.99 0.82 -10.42
N VAL A 763 19.16 1.82 -10.69
CA VAL A 763 19.48 2.97 -11.53
C VAL A 763 19.26 4.25 -10.71
N ALA A 764 20.16 5.19 -10.89
CA ALA A 764 20.05 6.57 -10.43
C ALA A 764 20.64 7.52 -11.46
N TYR A 765 20.29 8.80 -11.36
CA TYR A 765 21.03 9.85 -12.03
C TYR A 765 21.37 10.96 -11.03
N LEU A 766 22.49 11.63 -11.24
CA LEU A 766 22.97 12.71 -10.38
C LEU A 766 23.31 13.91 -11.25
N ASN A 767 22.72 15.07 -11.00
CA ASN A 767 23.12 16.28 -11.72
C ASN A 767 24.55 16.66 -11.36
N SER A 768 25.26 17.27 -12.31
CA SER A 768 26.69 17.62 -12.16
C SER A 768 26.96 18.78 -11.20
N ASP A 769 25.95 19.25 -10.48
CA ASP A 769 26.01 20.24 -9.40
C ASP A 769 25.52 19.72 -8.04
N ASP A 770 24.87 18.55 -8.01
CA ASP A 770 24.34 17.89 -6.81
C ASP A 770 25.37 16.93 -6.18
N ILE A 771 25.14 16.53 -4.92
CA ILE A 771 26.09 15.71 -4.13
C ILE A 771 25.37 14.48 -3.54
N LEU A 772 25.96 13.30 -3.71
CA LEU A 772 25.60 12.13 -2.91
C LEU A 772 26.33 12.18 -1.56
N LEU A 773 25.61 11.91 -0.46
CA LEU A 773 26.22 11.84 0.85
C LEU A 773 26.98 10.51 1.04
N PRO A 774 27.97 10.44 1.95
CA PRO A 774 28.64 9.19 2.27
C PRO A 774 27.66 8.10 2.70
N GLY A 775 27.80 6.89 2.17
CA GLY A 775 26.93 5.75 2.48
C GLY A 775 25.57 5.76 1.77
N ALA A 776 25.28 6.73 0.90
CA ALA A 776 23.99 6.86 0.25
C ALA A 776 23.63 5.63 -0.62
N VAL A 777 24.58 5.14 -1.42
CA VAL A 777 24.35 3.97 -2.29
C VAL A 777 24.16 2.70 -1.45
N ALA A 778 24.97 2.49 -0.41
CA ALA A 778 24.82 1.35 0.49
C ALA A 778 23.46 1.37 1.22
N ALA A 779 23.02 2.55 1.67
CA ALA A 779 21.70 2.73 2.28
C ALA A 779 20.56 2.45 1.29
N ALA A 780 20.70 2.87 0.03
CA ALA A 780 19.72 2.59 -1.01
C ALA A 780 19.59 1.08 -1.28
N VAL A 781 20.71 0.38 -1.42
CA VAL A 781 20.75 -1.08 -1.61
C VAL A 781 20.17 -1.80 -0.40
N ALA A 782 20.48 -1.36 0.82
CA ALA A 782 19.91 -1.93 2.05
C ALA A 782 18.37 -1.81 2.08
N CYS A 783 17.83 -0.65 1.70
CA CYS A 783 16.39 -0.43 1.63
C CYS A 783 15.71 -1.37 0.62
N PHE A 784 16.29 -1.58 -0.57
CA PHE A 784 15.74 -2.54 -1.54
C PHE A 784 15.87 -4.00 -1.10
N ARG A 785 16.84 -4.35 -0.26
CA ARG A 785 16.94 -5.70 0.32
C ARG A 785 15.87 -5.95 1.37
N GLU A 786 15.61 -4.94 2.21
CA GLU A 786 14.56 -4.98 3.23
C GLU A 786 13.16 -4.96 2.59
N HIS A 787 13.02 -4.26 1.47
CA HIS A 787 11.77 -4.11 0.73
C HIS A 787 11.94 -4.52 -0.74
N PRO A 788 12.08 -5.83 -1.03
CA PRO A 788 12.34 -6.34 -2.38
C PRO A 788 11.18 -6.09 -3.37
N GLU A 789 9.98 -5.78 -2.87
CA GLU A 789 8.84 -5.36 -3.67
C GLU A 789 9.00 -3.96 -4.25
N CYS A 790 9.81 -3.11 -3.61
CA CYS A 790 9.92 -1.70 -3.97
C CYS A 790 10.60 -1.55 -5.31
N ASP A 791 10.05 -0.67 -6.13
CA ASP A 791 10.55 -0.32 -7.45
C ASP A 791 11.31 0.99 -7.46
N MET A 792 11.02 1.87 -6.50
CA MET A 792 11.72 3.12 -6.31
C MET A 792 11.83 3.42 -4.82
N ILE A 793 12.97 3.96 -4.43
CA ILE A 793 13.16 4.58 -3.14
C ILE A 793 13.62 6.02 -3.29
N TYR A 794 13.39 6.83 -2.27
CA TYR A 794 14.07 8.11 -2.12
C TYR A 794 14.27 8.43 -0.65
N GLY A 795 15.33 9.18 -0.36
CA GLY A 795 15.66 9.58 1.01
C GLY A 795 15.48 11.07 1.25
N ASN A 796 15.70 11.47 2.51
CA ASN A 796 15.82 12.86 2.90
C ASN A 796 16.98 13.54 2.15
N ALA A 797 16.88 14.85 1.96
CA ALA A 797 17.92 15.64 1.31
C ALA A 797 18.00 17.05 1.89
N ASP A 798 19.11 17.74 1.63
CA ASP A 798 19.30 19.16 1.96
C ASP A 798 19.44 20.00 0.69
N TYR A 799 19.09 21.28 0.80
CA TYR A 799 19.53 22.31 -0.14
C TYR A 799 20.90 22.84 0.26
N ILE A 800 21.79 23.02 -0.71
CA ILE A 800 23.10 23.65 -0.54
C ILE A 800 23.26 24.87 -1.45
N ASP A 801 24.07 25.85 -1.02
CA ASP A 801 24.40 27.03 -1.82
C ASP A 801 25.56 26.77 -2.82
N VAL A 802 26.01 27.82 -3.51
CA VAL A 802 27.14 27.77 -4.46
C VAL A 802 28.47 27.35 -3.85
N ASP A 803 28.63 27.47 -2.54
CA ASP A 803 29.84 27.10 -1.79
C ASP A 803 29.70 25.72 -1.12
N GLY A 804 28.54 25.06 -1.29
CA GLY A 804 28.24 23.76 -0.68
C GLY A 804 27.78 23.83 0.77
N ARG A 805 27.44 25.02 1.29
CA ARG A 805 26.88 25.15 2.64
C ARG A 805 25.41 24.78 2.63
N VAL A 806 24.98 24.01 3.63
CA VAL A 806 23.55 23.65 3.80
C VAL A 806 22.75 24.89 4.16
N ILE A 807 21.71 25.17 3.37
CA ILE A 807 20.81 26.33 3.53
C ILE A 807 19.38 25.94 3.93
N GLY A 808 19.06 24.65 3.96
CA GLY A 808 17.79 24.13 4.44
C GLY A 808 17.59 22.66 4.10
N ALA A 809 16.57 22.03 4.68
CA ALA A 809 16.16 20.69 4.28
C ALA A 809 15.24 20.74 3.04
N TYR A 810 15.35 19.75 2.16
CA TYR A 810 14.33 19.49 1.15
C TYR A 810 13.08 18.92 1.83
N ALA A 811 11.90 19.34 1.40
CA ALA A 811 10.62 18.89 1.98
C ALA A 811 10.21 17.49 1.48
N THR A 812 11.06 16.49 1.71
CA THR A 812 10.74 15.09 1.46
C THR A 812 9.69 14.60 2.45
N ALA A 813 8.85 13.67 2.01
CA ALA A 813 7.78 13.11 2.82
C ALA A 813 7.51 11.67 2.39
N ASP A 814 6.76 10.91 3.21
CA ASP A 814 6.30 9.58 2.82
C ASP A 814 5.45 9.64 1.55
N TYR A 815 5.59 8.61 0.72
CA TYR A 815 4.95 8.57 -0.58
C TYR A 815 3.46 8.26 -0.46
N SER A 816 2.64 9.09 -1.08
CA SER A 816 1.35 8.70 -1.62
C SER A 816 1.17 9.35 -3.00
N LEU A 817 0.35 8.76 -3.87
CA LEU A 817 0.08 9.36 -5.17
C LEU A 817 -0.52 10.77 -5.01
N ASP A 818 -1.42 10.94 -4.03
CA ASP A 818 -2.03 12.23 -3.73
C ASP A 818 -0.99 13.26 -3.24
N ARG A 819 -0.03 12.83 -2.42
CA ARG A 819 1.10 13.67 -1.99
C ARG A 819 1.94 14.09 -3.19
N LEU A 820 2.39 13.15 -4.01
CA LEU A 820 3.20 13.44 -5.18
C LEU A 820 2.47 14.39 -6.16
N MET A 821 1.16 14.20 -6.36
CA MET A 821 0.30 15.09 -7.15
C MET A 821 0.06 16.47 -6.51
N HIS A 822 0.26 16.60 -5.19
CA HIS A 822 0.12 17.85 -4.45
C HIS A 822 1.38 18.71 -4.50
N ASP A 823 2.53 18.08 -4.25
CA ASP A 823 3.87 18.63 -4.34
C ASP A 823 4.90 17.52 -4.54
N CYS A 824 5.98 17.82 -5.29
CA CYS A 824 7.02 16.83 -5.55
C CYS A 824 7.83 16.56 -4.28
N CYS A 825 7.38 15.57 -3.50
CA CYS A 825 8.01 15.11 -2.26
C CYS A 825 9.26 14.25 -2.48
N VAL A 826 9.61 13.97 -3.74
CA VAL A 826 10.81 13.21 -4.13
C VAL A 826 11.91 14.20 -4.44
N CYS A 827 13.00 14.17 -3.68
CA CYS A 827 14.22 14.88 -4.05
C CYS A 827 15.01 14.05 -5.06
N GLN A 828 15.16 14.56 -6.27
CA GLN A 828 15.79 13.86 -7.40
C GLN A 828 17.15 13.20 -7.06
N PRO A 829 18.18 13.90 -6.53
CA PRO A 829 19.48 13.29 -6.30
C PRO A 829 19.46 12.22 -5.20
N ALA A 830 18.38 12.14 -4.40
CA ALA A 830 18.17 11.12 -3.38
C ALA A 830 17.37 9.91 -3.89
N ALA A 831 16.97 9.88 -5.17
CA ALA A 831 16.10 8.85 -5.72
C ALA A 831 16.88 7.73 -6.44
N PHE A 832 16.52 6.48 -6.14
CA PHE A 832 17.04 5.27 -6.78
C PHE A 832 15.86 4.40 -7.21
N TRP A 833 15.92 3.76 -8.37
CA TRP A 833 14.85 2.87 -8.85
C TRP A 833 15.40 1.60 -9.47
N ARG A 834 14.57 0.55 -9.52
CA ARG A 834 14.94 -0.74 -10.10
C ARG A 834 14.91 -0.65 -11.61
N ARG A 835 15.84 -1.31 -12.30
CA ARG A 835 15.82 -1.38 -13.76
C ARG A 835 14.52 -1.97 -14.31
N ARG A 836 13.98 -3.01 -13.65
CA ARG A 836 12.70 -3.63 -14.02
C ARG A 836 11.52 -2.66 -14.16
N ILE A 837 11.48 -1.59 -13.36
CA ILE A 837 10.41 -0.59 -13.47
C ILE A 837 10.69 0.39 -14.60
N ALA A 838 11.97 0.74 -14.84
CA ALA A 838 12.38 1.55 -15.98
C ALA A 838 12.05 0.87 -17.32
N ASP A 839 12.32 -0.44 -17.43
CA ASP A 839 12.00 -1.23 -18.63
C ASP A 839 10.49 -1.27 -18.91
N ARG A 840 9.66 -1.23 -17.85
CA ARG A 840 8.19 -1.20 -17.95
C ARG A 840 7.67 0.15 -18.43
N ILE A 841 8.17 1.27 -17.90
CA ILE A 841 7.61 2.61 -18.16
C ILE A 841 8.31 3.36 -19.29
N GLY A 842 9.44 2.85 -19.77
CA GLY A 842 10.29 3.47 -20.78
C GLY A 842 11.18 4.57 -20.24
N THR A 843 11.73 5.38 -21.16
CA THR A 843 12.73 6.41 -20.88
C THR A 843 12.11 7.72 -20.37
N PHE A 844 12.94 8.69 -19.98
CA PHE A 844 12.49 10.06 -19.70
C PHE A 844 11.92 10.71 -20.98
N ASP A 845 10.89 11.54 -20.85
CA ASP A 845 10.33 12.31 -21.96
C ASP A 845 11.30 13.45 -22.32
N ALA A 846 11.99 13.29 -23.45
CA ALA A 846 13.00 14.27 -23.89
C ALA A 846 12.41 15.60 -24.39
N SER A 847 11.08 15.72 -24.48
CA SER A 847 10.42 16.99 -24.78
C SER A 847 10.35 17.91 -23.55
N LEU A 848 10.42 17.35 -22.34
CA LEU A 848 10.43 18.11 -21.08
C LEU A 848 11.83 18.68 -20.79
N GLN A 849 11.87 19.92 -20.34
CA GLN A 849 13.10 20.66 -20.07
C GLN A 849 13.42 20.76 -18.58
N THR A 850 12.39 20.70 -17.71
CA THR A 850 12.51 21.05 -16.29
C THR A 850 11.84 20.08 -15.31
N ALA A 851 10.70 19.48 -15.64
CA ALA A 851 9.93 18.59 -14.75
C ALA A 851 9.91 17.13 -15.25
N MET A 852 10.98 16.72 -15.94
CA MET A 852 11.14 15.39 -16.54
C MET A 852 11.15 14.25 -15.52
N ASP A 853 11.72 14.49 -14.33
CA ASP A 853 11.74 13.58 -13.19
C ASP A 853 10.36 13.42 -12.58
N TYR A 854 9.65 14.54 -12.39
CA TYR A 854 8.29 14.53 -11.87
C TYR A 854 7.33 13.71 -12.75
N ASP A 855 7.40 13.84 -14.08
CA ASP A 855 6.67 12.95 -15.00
C ASP A 855 7.07 11.48 -14.83
N TYR A 856 8.38 11.21 -14.66
CA TYR A 856 8.91 9.86 -14.50
C TYR A 856 8.40 9.19 -13.22
N TRP A 857 8.41 9.90 -12.08
CA TRP A 857 7.87 9.42 -10.80
C TRP A 857 6.38 9.09 -10.90
N LEU A 858 5.61 9.94 -11.57
CA LEU A 858 4.18 9.71 -11.80
C LEU A 858 3.92 8.51 -12.74
N ARG A 859 4.78 8.27 -13.73
CA ARG A 859 4.71 7.06 -14.56
C ARG A 859 5.03 5.79 -13.77
N ILE A 860 6.04 5.82 -12.90
CA ILE A 860 6.31 4.71 -11.96
C ILE A 860 5.04 4.42 -11.15
N ALA A 861 4.51 5.43 -10.47
CA ALA A 861 3.32 5.33 -9.62
C ALA A 861 2.09 4.76 -10.36
N THR A 862 1.75 5.35 -11.51
CA THR A 862 0.54 5.01 -12.28
C THR A 862 0.67 3.69 -13.04
N SER A 863 1.89 3.18 -13.25
CA SER A 863 2.13 1.85 -13.83
C SER A 863 1.97 0.69 -12.83
N GLY A 864 1.74 1.00 -11.55
CA GLY A 864 1.69 0.02 -10.45
C GLY A 864 3.03 -0.19 -9.76
N GLY A 865 4.00 0.72 -9.90
CA GLY A 865 5.27 0.66 -9.19
C GLY A 865 5.10 0.99 -7.70
N ILE A 866 5.88 0.31 -6.85
CA ILE A 866 5.90 0.56 -5.40
C ILE A 866 7.01 1.55 -5.08
N ILE A 867 6.66 2.69 -4.49
CA ILE A 867 7.59 3.78 -4.14
C ILE A 867 7.67 3.89 -2.62
N ARG A 868 8.89 3.99 -2.08
CA ARG A 868 9.13 4.09 -0.63
C ARG A 868 10.05 5.25 -0.28
N HIS A 869 9.68 5.98 0.76
CA HIS A 869 10.55 6.97 1.38
C HIS A 869 11.40 6.31 2.49
N THR A 870 12.66 6.73 2.62
CA THR A 870 13.52 6.39 3.75
C THR A 870 13.94 7.66 4.50
N PRO A 871 13.92 7.68 5.85
CA PRO A 871 14.34 8.86 6.61
C PRO A 871 15.86 9.11 6.52
N ARG A 872 16.62 8.19 5.93
CA ARG A 872 18.06 8.37 5.67
C ARG A 872 18.26 9.56 4.75
N LYS A 873 19.19 10.44 5.12
CA LYS A 873 19.60 11.54 4.25
C LYS A 873 20.58 11.02 3.21
N LEU A 874 20.22 11.08 1.93
CA LEU A 874 20.99 10.44 0.86
C LEU A 874 21.75 11.45 -0.02
N ALA A 875 21.26 12.67 -0.14
CA ALA A 875 21.83 13.63 -1.08
C ALA A 875 21.67 15.09 -0.65
N GLN A 876 22.33 15.97 -1.40
CA GLN A 876 22.19 17.41 -1.31
C GLN A 876 21.96 17.98 -2.71
N SER A 877 20.93 18.83 -2.84
CA SER A 877 20.59 19.51 -4.08
C SER A 877 21.08 20.96 -4.06
N ARG A 878 21.77 21.40 -5.10
CA ARG A 878 22.35 22.75 -5.14
C ARG A 878 21.37 23.78 -5.70
N LEU A 879 21.25 24.92 -5.01
CA LEU A 879 20.50 26.08 -5.48
C LEU A 879 21.46 27.22 -5.87
N HIS A 880 21.39 27.65 -7.13
CA HIS A 880 22.10 28.80 -7.66
C HIS A 880 21.31 29.44 -8.81
N GLU A 881 21.63 30.67 -9.18
CA GLU A 881 20.84 31.47 -10.13
C GLU A 881 20.67 30.79 -11.50
N ASP A 882 21.73 30.13 -11.99
CA ASP A 882 21.71 29.40 -13.27
C ASP A 882 21.03 28.02 -13.20
N ALA A 883 20.71 27.53 -11.99
CA ALA A 883 20.02 26.25 -11.85
C ALA A 883 18.65 26.33 -12.51
N LYS A 884 18.29 25.35 -13.34
CA LYS A 884 17.01 25.33 -14.07
C LYS A 884 15.80 25.58 -13.15
N THR A 885 15.84 25.05 -11.93
CA THR A 885 14.84 25.22 -10.88
C THR A 885 14.52 26.69 -10.57
N LEU A 886 15.50 27.59 -10.71
CA LEU A 886 15.35 29.03 -10.51
C LEU A 886 15.25 29.79 -11.84
N ALA A 887 16.12 29.48 -12.80
CA ALA A 887 16.21 30.18 -14.08
C ALA A 887 14.98 29.99 -14.99
N MET A 888 14.27 28.87 -14.88
CA MET A 888 13.17 28.48 -15.78
C MET A 888 11.82 28.31 -15.07
N ARG A 889 11.61 28.97 -13.91
CA ARG A 889 10.39 28.82 -13.10
C ARG A 889 9.06 28.92 -13.86
N GLY A 890 8.98 29.80 -14.86
CA GLY A 890 7.77 29.92 -15.69
C GLY A 890 7.44 28.64 -16.49
N ILE A 891 8.46 27.99 -17.04
CA ILE A 891 8.33 26.74 -17.81
C ILE A 891 8.05 25.56 -16.88
N ILE A 892 8.67 25.53 -15.69
CA ILE A 892 8.43 24.50 -14.66
C ILE A 892 6.94 24.36 -14.37
N TYR A 893 6.24 25.47 -14.08
CA TYR A 893 4.82 25.39 -13.78
C TYR A 893 3.98 24.98 -15.00
N GLN A 894 4.36 25.36 -16.21
CA GLN A 894 3.67 24.90 -17.43
C GLN A 894 3.78 23.38 -17.57
N GLU A 895 5.00 22.84 -17.47
CA GLU A 895 5.24 21.40 -17.54
C GLU A 895 4.52 20.65 -16.40
N ILE A 896 4.63 21.12 -15.15
CA ILE A 896 3.92 20.53 -14.02
C ILE A 896 2.41 20.48 -14.26
N PHE A 897 1.82 21.54 -14.82
CA PHE A 897 0.37 21.58 -15.06
C PHE A 897 -0.05 20.56 -16.13
N ASP A 898 0.72 20.47 -17.21
CA ASP A 898 0.48 19.50 -18.28
C ASP A 898 0.66 18.06 -17.78
N ILE A 899 1.70 17.80 -16.98
CA ILE A 899 1.99 16.51 -16.36
C ILE A 899 0.85 16.12 -15.41
N CYS A 900 0.48 17.00 -14.48
CA CYS A 900 -0.62 16.77 -13.54
C CYS A 900 -1.96 16.53 -14.26
N GLY A 901 -2.24 17.30 -15.32
CA GLY A 901 -3.41 17.10 -16.17
C GLY A 901 -3.43 15.74 -16.87
N ARG A 902 -2.27 15.24 -17.32
CA ARG A 902 -2.11 13.95 -17.99
C ARG A 902 -2.26 12.76 -17.05
N HIS A 903 -1.68 12.84 -15.85
CA HIS A 903 -1.60 11.71 -14.91
C HIS A 903 -2.75 11.68 -13.91
N GLY A 904 -3.12 12.83 -13.34
CA GLY A 904 -4.19 12.92 -12.33
C GLY A 904 -5.50 13.51 -12.87
N GLY A 905 -5.49 14.17 -14.03
CA GLY A 905 -6.67 14.88 -14.56
C GLY A 905 -6.98 16.19 -13.83
N TYR A 906 -6.09 16.65 -12.94
CA TYR A 906 -6.22 17.89 -12.18
C TYR A 906 -4.86 18.45 -11.81
N VAL A 907 -4.80 19.72 -11.44
CA VAL A 907 -3.61 20.38 -10.89
C VAL A 907 -3.90 20.79 -9.45
N SER A 908 -3.01 20.43 -8.52
CA SER A 908 -3.15 20.80 -7.10
C SER A 908 -3.14 22.32 -6.91
N LEU A 909 -3.94 22.79 -5.94
CA LEU A 909 -3.96 24.18 -5.50
C LEU A 909 -2.57 24.69 -5.09
N ASN A 910 -1.72 23.81 -4.55
CA ASN A 910 -0.37 24.20 -4.13
C ASN A 910 0.50 24.66 -5.31
N TYR A 911 0.47 23.95 -6.44
CA TYR A 911 1.19 24.37 -7.65
C TYR A 911 0.64 25.66 -8.23
N PHE A 912 -0.66 25.93 -8.12
CA PHE A 912 -1.22 27.24 -8.47
C PHE A 912 -0.71 28.35 -7.56
N PHE A 913 -0.70 28.14 -6.25
CA PHE A 913 -0.15 29.12 -5.31
C PHE A 913 1.34 29.37 -5.58
N GLY A 914 2.09 28.31 -5.90
CA GLY A 914 3.48 28.41 -6.35
C GLY A 914 3.65 29.30 -7.58
N LEU A 915 2.87 29.07 -8.65
CA LEU A 915 2.92 29.87 -9.88
C LEU A 915 2.63 31.35 -9.61
N TRP A 916 1.60 31.63 -8.81
CA TRP A 916 1.24 33.00 -8.47
C TRP A 916 2.27 33.65 -7.55
N SER A 917 2.85 32.90 -6.62
CA SER A 917 3.96 33.35 -5.78
C SER A 917 5.14 33.81 -6.64
N TYR A 918 5.55 32.98 -7.60
CA TYR A 918 6.58 33.31 -8.58
C TYR A 918 6.23 34.59 -9.38
N ARG A 919 5.05 34.63 -10.02
CA ARG A 919 4.65 35.75 -10.91
C ARG A 919 4.56 37.10 -10.20
N PHE A 920 4.15 37.13 -8.93
CA PHE A 920 3.94 38.38 -8.20
C PHE A 920 5.15 38.82 -7.38
N TYR A 921 5.91 37.89 -6.82
CA TYR A 921 6.97 38.22 -5.86
C TYR A 921 8.38 38.11 -6.45
N GLU A 922 8.63 37.15 -7.34
CA GLU A 922 9.98 36.87 -7.83
C GLU A 922 10.27 37.52 -9.19
N SER A 923 9.26 37.70 -10.06
CA SER A 923 9.46 38.30 -11.39
C SER A 923 9.21 39.81 -11.49
N TRP A 924 8.72 40.49 -10.43
CA TRP A 924 8.41 41.93 -10.47
C TRP A 924 9.13 42.71 -9.36
N ARG A 925 9.93 43.72 -9.72
CA ARG A 925 10.73 44.57 -8.79
C ARG A 925 9.90 45.29 -7.70
N GLY A 926 8.57 45.35 -7.83
CA GLY A 926 7.66 45.91 -6.81
C GLY A 926 7.08 44.88 -5.82
N GLY A 927 7.33 43.58 -6.01
CA GLY A 927 6.73 42.49 -5.26
C GLY A 927 7.07 42.47 -3.77
N GLU A 928 8.30 42.83 -3.40
CA GLU A 928 8.73 42.92 -1.99
C GLU A 928 7.94 43.97 -1.18
N ARG A 929 7.62 45.11 -1.80
CA ARG A 929 6.85 46.20 -1.15
C ARG A 929 5.37 45.84 -0.99
N LEU A 930 4.81 45.08 -1.93
CA LEU A 930 3.41 44.61 -1.87
C LEU A 930 3.23 43.47 -0.84
N ARG A 931 4.26 42.65 -0.61
CA ARG A 931 4.32 41.62 0.45
C ARG A 931 4.05 42.18 1.84
N ALA A 932 4.48 43.42 2.10
CA ALA A 932 4.31 44.09 3.39
C ALA A 932 2.94 44.79 3.55
N LEU A 933 2.22 45.08 2.45
CA LEU A 933 1.09 46.01 2.47
C LEU A 933 -0.30 45.37 2.36
N ALA A 934 -0.44 44.21 1.71
CA ALA A 934 -1.77 43.58 1.61
C ALA A 934 -1.71 42.07 1.31
N PRO A 935 -1.54 41.22 2.33
CA PRO A 935 -1.54 39.79 2.17
C PRO A 935 -2.86 39.19 1.73
N HIS A 936 -3.98 39.95 1.58
CA HIS A 936 -5.36 39.45 1.41
C HIS A 936 -5.98 39.62 0.01
N LEU A 937 -5.35 40.39 -0.89
CA LEU A 937 -5.86 40.66 -2.25
C LEU A 937 -5.78 39.45 -3.22
N TYR A 938 -5.00 38.42 -2.86
CA TYR A 938 -4.73 37.20 -3.63
C TYR A 938 -5.92 36.22 -3.78
N ARG A 939 -6.94 36.33 -2.92
CA ARG A 939 -8.03 35.33 -2.89
C ARG A 939 -8.92 35.38 -4.13
N PHE A 940 -9.05 36.53 -4.80
CA PHE A 940 -10.10 36.72 -5.81
C PHE A 940 -9.81 36.07 -7.19
N PRO A 941 -8.61 36.24 -7.80
CA PRO A 941 -8.29 35.61 -9.09
C PRO A 941 -8.08 34.09 -8.97
N ALA A 942 -7.49 33.65 -7.86
CA ALA A 942 -7.33 32.23 -7.53
C ALA A 942 -8.71 31.55 -7.33
N VAL A 943 -9.65 32.21 -6.67
CA VAL A 943 -11.04 31.73 -6.52
C VAL A 943 -11.78 31.69 -7.87
N LEU A 944 -11.58 32.65 -8.77
CA LEU A 944 -12.20 32.64 -10.11
C LEU A 944 -11.69 31.49 -10.98
N HIS A 945 -10.38 31.25 -11.00
CA HIS A 945 -9.77 30.13 -11.74
C HIS A 945 -10.08 28.77 -11.10
N PHE A 946 -10.09 28.70 -9.76
CA PHE A 946 -10.58 27.55 -8.99
C PHE A 946 -12.04 27.24 -9.31
N SER A 947 -12.90 28.26 -9.42
CA SER A 947 -14.31 28.07 -9.77
C SER A 947 -14.48 27.50 -11.19
N SER A 948 -13.62 27.88 -12.15
CA SER A 948 -13.64 27.32 -13.50
C SER A 948 -13.06 25.89 -13.57
N GLN A 949 -12.06 25.55 -12.76
CA GLN A 949 -11.48 24.20 -12.72
C GLN A 949 -12.33 23.23 -11.90
N ALA A 950 -13.03 23.70 -10.86
CA ALA A 950 -14.02 22.92 -10.12
C ALA A 950 -15.19 22.46 -11.01
N LEU A 951 -15.54 23.25 -12.04
CA LEU A 951 -16.49 22.85 -13.10
C LEU A 951 -15.94 21.74 -14.01
N THR A 952 -14.63 21.70 -14.26
CA THR A 952 -13.95 20.63 -15.02
C THR A 952 -13.79 19.35 -14.19
N LEU A 953 -13.45 19.49 -12.90
CA LEU A 953 -13.39 18.41 -11.90
C LEU A 953 -14.77 17.76 -11.65
N ALA A 954 -15.86 18.51 -11.85
CA ALA A 954 -17.24 18.00 -11.78
C ALA A 954 -17.61 17.03 -12.92
N SER A 955 -16.66 16.60 -13.75
CA SER A 955 -16.83 15.53 -14.74
C SER A 955 -16.34 14.16 -14.25
N ASN A 956 -15.68 14.08 -13.08
CA ASN A 956 -15.17 12.84 -12.47
C ASN A 956 -16.13 12.33 -11.35
N PRO A 957 -16.60 11.05 -11.39
CA PRO A 957 -17.59 10.52 -10.45
C PRO A 957 -17.16 10.49 -8.96
N VAL A 958 -15.86 10.38 -8.69
CA VAL A 958 -15.33 10.28 -7.31
C VAL A 958 -15.30 11.67 -6.66
N THR A 959 -14.85 12.68 -7.43
CA THR A 959 -14.77 14.08 -7.01
C THR A 959 -16.15 14.77 -6.98
N LEU A 960 -17.14 14.22 -7.72
CA LEU A 960 -18.51 14.73 -7.81
C LEU A 960 -19.20 14.84 -6.44
N ARG A 961 -18.96 13.91 -5.50
CA ARG A 961 -19.66 13.93 -4.20
C ARG A 961 -19.24 15.08 -3.31
N TYR A 962 -17.97 15.46 -3.36
CA TYR A 962 -17.41 16.54 -2.55
C TYR A 962 -17.65 17.91 -3.19
N VAL A 963 -17.40 18.02 -4.50
CA VAL A 963 -17.53 19.27 -5.25
C VAL A 963 -19.01 19.65 -5.47
N ALA A 964 -19.89 18.69 -5.76
CA ALA A 964 -21.32 18.99 -5.98
C ALA A 964 -22.04 19.45 -4.71
N ARG A 965 -21.62 19.00 -3.52
CA ARG A 965 -22.26 19.40 -2.26
C ARG A 965 -21.83 20.81 -1.83
N SER A 966 -20.56 21.17 -2.05
CA SER A 966 -20.03 22.50 -1.74
C SER A 966 -20.43 23.58 -2.75
N LEU A 967 -20.52 23.26 -4.06
CA LEU A 967 -20.93 24.21 -5.10
C LEU A 967 -22.45 24.47 -5.15
N TYR A 968 -23.27 23.46 -4.84
CA TYR A 968 -24.73 23.59 -4.88
C TYR A 968 -25.24 24.65 -3.89
N GLU A 969 -24.58 24.83 -2.75
CA GLU A 969 -25.02 25.78 -1.73
C GLU A 969 -24.33 27.15 -1.83
N ALA A 970 -23.07 27.22 -2.30
CA ALA A 970 -22.33 28.47 -2.40
C ALA A 970 -22.88 29.43 -3.48
N ILE A 971 -23.35 28.91 -4.61
CA ILE A 971 -23.83 29.73 -5.75
C ILE A 971 -25.35 29.95 -5.70
N GLY A 972 -26.09 29.10 -4.99
CA GLY A 972 -27.55 29.09 -4.97
C GLY A 972 -28.25 30.36 -4.50
N ARG A 973 -27.54 31.32 -3.85
CA ARG A 973 -28.20 32.50 -3.25
C ARG A 973 -27.56 33.87 -3.53
N ARG A 974 -26.58 34.00 -4.44
CA ARG A 974 -25.89 35.29 -4.66
C ARG A 974 -26.17 36.03 -5.97
N SER A 975 -26.93 35.46 -6.91
CA SER A 975 -27.49 36.24 -8.04
C SER A 975 -28.62 35.50 -8.76
N LEU A 976 -29.84 36.07 -8.72
CA LEU A 976 -31.01 35.59 -9.47
C LEU A 976 -30.82 35.60 -10.99
N PHE A 977 -29.91 36.44 -11.48
CA PHE A 977 -29.57 36.56 -12.91
C PHE A 977 -28.64 35.43 -13.38
N LEU A 978 -27.60 35.13 -12.58
CA LEU A 978 -26.66 34.03 -12.86
C LEU A 978 -27.34 32.66 -12.69
N SER A 979 -28.26 32.53 -11.72
CA SER A 979 -29.03 31.29 -11.53
C SER A 979 -30.01 31.02 -12.68
N ARG A 980 -30.57 32.06 -13.32
CA ARG A 980 -31.40 31.92 -14.54
C ARG A 980 -30.57 31.52 -15.76
N MET A 981 -29.37 32.06 -15.94
CA MET A 981 -28.47 31.66 -17.04
C MET A 981 -27.97 30.23 -16.88
N ILE A 982 -27.58 29.83 -15.67
CA ILE A 982 -27.12 28.45 -15.37
C ILE A 982 -28.30 27.47 -15.46
N ARG A 983 -29.51 27.82 -14.97
CA ARG A 983 -30.71 26.99 -15.18
C ARG A 983 -31.03 26.83 -16.67
N LYS A 984 -30.92 27.90 -17.47
CA LYS A 984 -31.16 27.83 -18.91
C LYS A 984 -30.10 26.95 -19.58
N ALA A 985 -28.81 27.11 -19.25
CA ALA A 985 -27.72 26.28 -19.76
C ALA A 985 -27.84 24.80 -19.35
N VAL A 986 -28.26 24.50 -18.12
CA VAL A 986 -28.50 23.13 -17.61
C VAL A 986 -29.73 22.49 -18.27
N ILE A 987 -30.80 23.26 -18.53
CA ILE A 987 -31.99 22.80 -19.26
C ILE A 987 -31.69 22.59 -20.75
N THR A 988 -30.86 23.43 -21.37
CA THR A 988 -30.42 23.24 -22.75
C THR A 988 -29.43 22.08 -22.88
N ALA A 989 -28.55 21.88 -21.90
CA ALA A 989 -27.64 20.74 -21.83
C ALA A 989 -28.36 19.41 -21.53
N SER A 990 -29.47 19.43 -20.79
CA SER A 990 -30.30 18.24 -20.56
C SER A 990 -31.16 17.87 -21.77
N ALA A 991 -31.58 18.85 -22.58
CA ALA A 991 -32.22 18.60 -23.87
C ALA A 991 -31.23 18.01 -24.90
N ALA A 992 -29.96 18.45 -24.90
CA ALA A 992 -28.90 17.90 -25.74
C ALA A 992 -28.49 16.45 -25.37
N ARG A 993 -28.77 15.99 -24.15
CA ARG A 993 -28.54 14.59 -23.73
C ARG A 993 -29.50 13.56 -24.32
N ARG A 994 -30.57 13.97 -25.03
CA ARG A 994 -31.45 13.02 -25.73
C ARG A 994 -31.03 12.67 -27.16
N GLN A 995 -29.95 13.28 -27.68
CA GLN A 995 -29.45 13.02 -29.04
C GLN A 995 -28.16 12.21 -29.12
N PHE A 996 -27.66 11.70 -27.98
CA PHE A 996 -26.59 10.71 -27.97
C PHE A 996 -27.01 9.55 -27.05
N ARG A 997 -27.68 8.57 -27.65
CA ARG A 997 -27.75 7.18 -27.19
C ARG A 997 -27.05 6.32 -28.22
#